data_AF-A0A0L6JW80-F1
#
_entry.id   AF-A0A0L6JW80-F1
#
_cell.length_a   1.000
_cell.length_b   1.000
_cell.length_c   1.000
_cell.angle_alpha   90.00
_cell.angle_beta   90.00
_cell.angle_gamma   90.00
#
_symmetry.space_group_name_H-M   'P 1'
#
loop_
_entity.id
_entity.type
_entity.pdbx_description
1 polymer ?
#
loop_
_entity_poly.entity_id
_entity_poly.type
_entity_poly.pdbx_seq_one_letter_code
_entity_poly.pdbx_strand_id
1 'polypeptide(L)'
;MFKKSNKFIVSILLLTMFTALILSTSAFAVSYEGTTTDGFMWVESIPLTGPASCTIIGYNGNGGDITIPSQINNVPVKFISNNNVFSNCKSITSVIIPSSVVNIGDSAFSGCTNLTKVTMQNGIKSIGDYAFSDCTNLSEMNLPDSVINIGCYAFKGTKWLENYKSDFIVMNNVLLSYVGSALNSSVTVPDGITSIGYSAFKNRTDLKTITIPNSVKSVEDFAFSGCTNLTNITVPDSVTNIASYAFQDCKNLAIISIPNSVNSIGNSAFANDKNLVIYGTAGSTAEQFAKTNGILFVAGTAPVSPKPITVNVNNKPVTFDQPPIIQDGRTLVPIRAISDALGATTTWDSATRTITEKKGGITCVMHLGDKKYTVNGETKTMDVPAQSIGGRTLVPARVIAEVFGADVQWDVATRTVTIALDAASDPVSPTVNTVGNTSGNLANVGLVAQQGDWIYYVSFNGKDYTLNKMKTDGSGKKTLLYGNIFYVSVVGDWIYYSCGYRTDGSGSIGRVKTDGSGNQTLRSDTGYVRCRGFNVVGDWIYYISDERPGYDRIMKMKTDGSEQKEIFKTAYDNIYTINVVGDWIYFSYYTGNYPYYKYISKVKTDGSDKPQFVAENTSYAFNVVGDWVYYSSYSSTDEIFTLHKIKTDGTSHLNVTTDQLNCYEANCGFNVVGDFIYYGNANGLYKIKTDGSGKLKLASGNFGYINIVGNWIYYLNYKNADVLYKIKIDGTGNIKV
;
A
#
# COMPACT_ATOMS: atom_id res chain seq x y z
N MET A 1 -23.16 66.72 46.43
CA MET A 1 -21.90 66.19 46.99
C MET A 1 -22.23 65.14 48.04
N PHE A 2 -22.46 63.88 47.66
CA PHE A 2 -22.61 62.77 48.61
C PHE A 2 -22.17 61.44 47.98
N LYS A 3 -21.08 60.91 48.55
CA LYS A 3 -20.68 59.52 48.82
C LYS A 3 -20.63 58.45 47.70
N LYS A 4 -19.37 58.09 47.39
CA LYS A 4 -18.76 56.75 47.20
C LYS A 4 -19.68 55.53 47.40
N SER A 5 -19.66 54.60 46.42
CA SER A 5 -19.43 53.14 46.58
C SER A 5 -20.11 52.34 45.45
N ASN A 6 -19.53 51.20 45.07
CA ASN A 6 -20.13 50.09 44.29
C ASN A 6 -20.27 50.17 42.76
N LYS A 7 -19.17 50.30 42.02
CA LYS A 7 -19.10 49.79 40.63
C LYS A 7 -17.71 49.27 40.26
N PHE A 8 -17.22 48.21 40.92
CA PHE A 8 -16.13 47.38 40.35
C PHE A 8 -15.98 45.96 40.98
N ILE A 9 -16.91 45.51 41.84
CA ILE A 9 -16.94 44.15 42.42
C ILE A 9 -18.35 43.53 42.27
N VAL A 10 -18.92 43.57 41.06
CA VAL A 10 -20.13 42.79 40.72
C VAL A 10 -19.96 42.01 39.41
N SER A 11 -18.87 42.22 38.65
CA SER A 11 -18.59 41.47 37.42
C SER A 11 -17.59 40.31 37.60
N ILE A 12 -17.12 40.02 38.83
CA ILE A 12 -16.14 38.94 39.12
C ILE A 12 -16.70 37.93 40.18
N LEU A 13 -18.03 37.82 40.29
CA LEU A 13 -18.67 36.77 41.10
C LEU A 13 -19.81 36.01 40.39
N LEU A 14 -20.01 36.26 39.09
CA LEU A 14 -20.91 35.48 38.24
C LEU A 14 -20.20 34.63 37.17
N LEU A 15 -18.85 34.59 37.17
CA LEU A 15 -18.06 33.85 36.17
C LEU A 15 -17.21 32.70 36.74
N THR A 16 -17.39 32.32 38.00
CA THR A 16 -16.73 31.15 38.62
C THR A 16 -17.71 30.17 39.28
N MET A 17 -19.00 30.23 38.94
CA MET A 17 -19.97 29.13 39.13
C MET A 17 -20.45 28.60 37.78
N PHE A 18 -19.51 28.20 36.93
CA PHE A 18 -19.74 26.99 36.14
C PHE A 18 -19.53 25.80 37.09
N THR A 19 -20.23 24.68 36.82
CA THR A 19 -20.01 23.32 37.38
C THR A 19 -20.86 22.83 38.56
N ALA A 20 -22.17 23.08 38.54
CA ALA A 20 -23.15 22.02 38.84
C ALA A 20 -24.54 22.46 38.37
N LEU A 21 -25.21 21.61 37.58
CA LEU A 21 -26.58 21.75 37.08
C LEU A 21 -26.81 22.43 35.71
N ILE A 22 -26.01 22.06 34.70
CA ILE A 22 -26.61 21.78 33.38
C ILE A 22 -27.17 20.36 33.48
N LEU A 23 -28.43 20.23 33.90
CA LEU A 23 -29.20 19.02 33.61
C LEU A 23 -29.21 18.90 32.08
N SER A 24 -28.62 17.82 31.59
CA SER A 24 -28.69 17.39 30.20
C SER A 24 -30.15 17.41 29.74
N THR A 25 -30.56 18.41 28.97
CA THR A 25 -31.72 18.25 28.10
C THR A 25 -31.28 17.44 26.88
N SER A 26 -31.05 16.14 27.10
CA SER A 26 -31.40 15.18 26.07
C SER A 26 -32.88 15.40 25.80
N ALA A 27 -33.21 16.07 24.69
CA ALA A 27 -34.59 16.21 24.26
C ALA A 27 -35.11 14.79 24.00
N PHE A 28 -35.87 14.26 24.96
CA PHE A 28 -36.36 12.89 24.91
C PHE A 28 -37.38 12.79 23.77
N ALA A 29 -37.09 11.96 22.77
CA ALA A 29 -38.15 11.42 21.92
C ALA A 29 -39.12 10.68 22.85
N VAL A 30 -40.41 11.02 22.77
CA VAL A 30 -41.43 10.28 23.53
C VAL A 30 -41.76 9.04 22.72
N SER A 31 -41.71 7.87 23.37
CA SER A 31 -42.13 6.59 22.79
C SER A 31 -43.31 6.03 23.56
N TYR A 32 -44.37 5.66 22.84
CA TYR A 32 -45.48 4.89 23.39
C TYR A 32 -45.39 3.46 22.87
N GLU A 33 -45.73 2.49 23.70
CA GLU A 33 -45.82 1.10 23.29
C GLU A 33 -47.15 0.49 23.72
N GLY A 34 -47.57 -0.55 23.00
CA GLY A 34 -48.82 -1.22 23.31
C GLY A 34 -49.00 -2.48 22.50
N THR A 35 -50.15 -3.13 22.71
CA THR A 35 -50.59 -4.28 21.93
C THR A 35 -52.00 -4.01 21.44
N THR A 36 -52.26 -4.22 20.14
CA THR A 36 -53.62 -4.11 19.59
C THR A 36 -54.47 -5.30 20.03
N THR A 37 -55.79 -5.20 19.88
CA THR A 37 -56.71 -6.32 20.15
C THR A 37 -56.40 -7.57 19.33
N ASP A 38 -55.81 -7.38 18.14
CA ASP A 38 -55.45 -8.46 17.21
C ASP A 38 -54.04 -9.01 17.47
N GLY A 39 -53.38 -8.56 18.56
CA GLY A 39 -52.11 -9.09 19.05
C GLY A 39 -50.86 -8.50 18.39
N PHE A 40 -50.94 -7.35 17.72
CA PHE A 40 -49.76 -6.65 17.22
C PHE A 40 -49.13 -5.81 18.33
N MET A 41 -47.90 -6.12 18.70
CA MET A 41 -47.10 -5.30 19.61
C MET A 41 -46.42 -4.18 18.80
N TRP A 42 -46.49 -2.95 19.28
CA TRP A 42 -46.04 -1.77 18.53
C TRP A 42 -45.36 -0.75 19.42
N VAL A 43 -44.51 0.07 18.79
CA VAL A 43 -43.89 1.26 19.38
C VAL A 43 -44.14 2.44 18.45
N GLU A 44 -44.72 3.51 18.98
CA GLU A 44 -44.80 4.82 18.34
C GLU A 44 -43.55 5.63 18.67
N SER A 45 -42.96 6.22 17.64
CA SER A 45 -41.83 7.13 17.75
C SER A 45 -42.25 8.53 17.30
N ILE A 46 -42.12 9.50 18.21
CA ILE A 46 -42.38 10.92 17.93
C ILE A 46 -41.03 11.64 17.80
N PRO A 47 -40.52 11.85 16.56
CA PRO A 47 -39.25 12.54 16.37
C PRO A 47 -39.38 14.03 16.69
N LEU A 48 -38.27 14.67 17.08
CA LEU A 48 -38.21 16.12 17.34
C LEU A 48 -38.57 16.96 16.10
N THR A 49 -38.36 16.39 14.91
CA THR A 49 -38.74 16.98 13.61
C THR A 49 -39.29 15.88 12.70
N GLY A 50 -40.49 16.07 12.17
CA GLY A 50 -41.16 15.12 11.25
C GLY A 50 -42.44 14.51 11.84
N PRO A 51 -43.19 13.74 11.03
CA PRO A 51 -44.42 13.10 11.49
C PRO A 51 -44.10 11.93 12.43
N ALA A 52 -44.99 11.69 13.40
CA ALA A 52 -44.96 10.47 14.21
C ALA A 52 -45.13 9.23 13.33
N SER A 53 -44.58 8.10 13.77
CA SER A 53 -44.70 6.82 13.07
C SER A 53 -44.74 5.65 14.05
N CYS A 54 -45.44 4.58 13.65
CA CYS A 54 -45.48 3.33 14.41
C CYS A 54 -44.61 2.25 13.77
N THR A 55 -43.97 1.44 14.61
CA THR A 55 -43.22 0.24 14.27
C THR A 55 -43.87 -0.97 14.92
N ILE A 56 -44.17 -2.02 14.15
CA ILE A 56 -44.57 -3.32 14.70
C ILE A 56 -43.32 -4.04 15.20
N ILE A 57 -43.30 -4.42 16.48
CA ILE A 57 -42.14 -5.01 17.15
C ILE A 57 -42.34 -6.47 17.56
N GLY A 58 -43.56 -6.98 17.49
CA GLY A 58 -43.84 -8.42 17.64
C GLY A 58 -45.31 -8.75 17.43
N TYR A 59 -45.63 -10.04 17.50
CA TYR A 59 -46.98 -10.53 17.30
C TYR A 59 -47.30 -11.70 18.24
N ASN A 60 -48.40 -11.58 18.97
CA ASN A 60 -48.94 -12.61 19.88
C ASN A 60 -50.40 -12.95 19.58
N GLY A 61 -50.91 -12.58 18.40
CA GLY A 61 -52.26 -12.89 17.98
C GLY A 61 -52.46 -14.36 17.59
N ASN A 62 -53.71 -14.71 17.28
CA ASN A 62 -54.13 -16.10 17.04
C ASN A 62 -53.60 -16.72 15.72
N GLY A 63 -52.95 -15.94 14.85
CA GLY A 63 -52.53 -16.37 13.51
C GLY A 63 -53.66 -16.42 12.50
N GLY A 64 -53.56 -17.30 11.51
CA GLY A 64 -54.44 -17.36 10.35
C GLY A 64 -54.12 -16.27 9.33
N ASP A 65 -55.15 -15.71 8.72
CA ASP A 65 -55.04 -14.61 7.77
C ASP A 65 -54.98 -13.29 8.53
N ILE A 66 -53.85 -12.58 8.42
CA ILE A 66 -53.62 -11.35 9.17
C ILE A 66 -53.48 -10.14 8.24
N THR A 67 -53.94 -8.99 8.72
CA THR A 67 -53.71 -7.70 8.06
C THR A 67 -52.92 -6.82 9.02
N ILE A 68 -51.73 -6.37 8.59
CA ILE A 68 -50.96 -5.40 9.38
C ILE A 68 -51.77 -4.11 9.43
N PRO A 69 -52.01 -3.51 10.62
CA PRO A 69 -52.77 -2.27 10.72
C PRO A 69 -52.04 -1.15 9.95
N SER A 70 -52.76 -0.38 9.14
CA SER A 70 -52.18 0.76 8.41
C SER A 70 -51.87 1.95 9.33
N GLN A 71 -52.54 2.02 10.47
CA GLN A 71 -52.37 3.02 11.51
C GLN A 71 -52.71 2.45 12.88
N ILE A 72 -52.08 2.98 13.92
CA ILE A 72 -52.40 2.71 15.32
C ILE A 72 -52.54 4.06 16.01
N ASN A 73 -53.63 4.30 16.72
CA ASN A 73 -53.93 5.60 17.34
C ASN A 73 -53.84 6.80 16.37
N ASN A 74 -54.30 6.62 15.12
CA ASN A 74 -54.19 7.60 14.01
C ASN A 74 -52.75 7.92 13.58
N VAL A 75 -51.76 7.15 14.04
CA VAL A 75 -50.36 7.26 13.62
C VAL A 75 -50.05 6.16 12.61
N PRO A 76 -49.47 6.48 11.44
CA PRO A 76 -49.25 5.49 10.39
C PRO A 76 -48.21 4.45 10.82
N VAL A 77 -48.50 3.18 10.56
CA VAL A 77 -47.52 2.10 10.71
C VAL A 77 -46.57 2.14 9.51
N LYS A 78 -45.30 2.49 9.78
CA LYS A 78 -44.26 2.67 8.77
C LYS A 78 -43.28 1.51 8.70
N PHE A 79 -43.11 0.76 9.78
CA PHE A 79 -42.06 -0.23 9.88
C PHE A 79 -42.57 -1.54 10.48
N ILE A 80 -42.09 -2.66 9.93
CA ILE A 80 -42.05 -3.95 10.62
C ILE A 80 -40.61 -4.13 11.09
N SER A 81 -40.39 -4.30 12.39
CA SER A 81 -39.07 -4.31 13.01
C SER A 81 -38.15 -5.44 12.49
N ASN A 82 -36.84 -5.25 12.64
CA ASN A 82 -35.79 -6.26 12.40
C ASN A 82 -35.63 -7.29 13.54
N ASN A 83 -36.45 -7.20 14.59
CA ASN A 83 -36.41 -8.10 15.76
C ASN A 83 -37.25 -9.37 15.58
N ASN A 84 -37.20 -10.02 14.41
CA ASN A 84 -37.86 -11.33 14.23
C ASN A 84 -39.38 -11.30 14.53
N VAL A 85 -40.07 -10.22 14.17
CA VAL A 85 -41.46 -9.89 14.60
C VAL A 85 -42.43 -11.07 14.51
N PHE A 86 -42.39 -11.80 13.40
CA PHE A 86 -43.17 -13.00 13.10
C PHE A 86 -42.27 -14.23 12.87
N SER A 87 -41.00 -14.20 13.27
CA SER A 87 -40.08 -15.31 13.01
C SER A 87 -40.59 -16.61 13.64
N ASN A 88 -40.54 -17.70 12.89
CA ASN A 88 -41.06 -19.01 13.23
C ASN A 88 -42.56 -19.02 13.61
N CYS A 89 -43.32 -18.01 13.22
CA CYS A 89 -44.76 -17.96 13.46
C CYS A 89 -45.49 -18.95 12.54
N LYS A 90 -45.70 -20.17 13.04
CA LYS A 90 -46.37 -21.25 12.30
C LYS A 90 -47.90 -21.14 12.31
N SER A 91 -48.46 -20.18 13.04
CA SER A 91 -49.91 -19.98 13.07
C SER A 91 -50.43 -19.14 11.90
N ILE A 92 -49.60 -18.28 11.30
CA ILE A 92 -50.00 -17.40 10.19
C ILE A 92 -50.05 -18.18 8.86
N THR A 93 -51.14 -17.97 8.11
CA THR A 93 -51.38 -18.58 6.79
C THR A 93 -51.31 -17.56 5.66
N SER A 94 -51.74 -16.31 5.87
CA SER A 94 -51.55 -15.22 4.91
C SER A 94 -51.36 -13.86 5.58
N VAL A 95 -50.68 -12.94 4.89
CA VAL A 95 -50.40 -11.58 5.39
C VAL A 95 -50.75 -10.54 4.34
N ILE A 96 -51.47 -9.49 4.75
CA ILE A 96 -51.65 -8.25 3.99
C ILE A 96 -50.80 -7.15 4.64
N ILE A 97 -49.87 -6.58 3.86
CA ILE A 97 -49.00 -5.47 4.26
C ILE A 97 -49.49 -4.19 3.56
N PRO A 98 -50.01 -3.19 4.31
CA PRO A 98 -50.62 -2.00 3.74
C PRO A 98 -49.60 -1.02 3.18
N SER A 99 -50.05 -0.11 2.32
CA SER A 99 -49.24 0.93 1.66
C SER A 99 -48.56 1.92 2.62
N SER A 100 -49.02 1.98 3.87
CA SER A 100 -48.39 2.80 4.90
C SER A 100 -47.01 2.28 5.29
N VAL A 101 -46.79 0.96 5.20
CA VAL A 101 -45.52 0.31 5.56
C VAL A 101 -44.48 0.62 4.49
N VAL A 102 -43.35 1.15 4.94
CA VAL A 102 -42.23 1.57 4.09
C VAL A 102 -41.12 0.52 4.13
N ASN A 103 -40.83 -0.07 5.29
CA ASN A 103 -39.78 -1.07 5.43
C ASN A 103 -40.27 -2.33 6.15
N ILE A 104 -39.89 -3.49 5.62
CA ILE A 104 -40.02 -4.79 6.28
C ILE A 104 -38.62 -5.18 6.78
N GLY A 105 -38.47 -5.34 8.09
CA GLY A 105 -37.18 -5.60 8.73
C GLY A 105 -36.60 -7.00 8.48
N ASP A 106 -35.35 -7.16 8.88
CA ASP A 106 -34.62 -8.41 8.76
C ASP A 106 -35.33 -9.54 9.51
N SER A 107 -35.38 -10.72 8.88
CA SER A 107 -36.01 -11.93 9.42
C SER A 107 -37.46 -11.77 9.90
N ALA A 108 -38.16 -10.69 9.48
CA ALA A 108 -39.48 -10.34 10.00
C ALA A 108 -40.49 -11.49 9.96
N PHE A 109 -40.48 -12.32 8.92
CA PHE A 109 -41.33 -13.50 8.71
C PHE A 109 -40.51 -14.79 8.53
N SER A 110 -39.23 -14.80 8.88
CA SER A 110 -38.35 -15.96 8.67
C SER A 110 -38.93 -17.22 9.33
N GLY A 111 -38.95 -18.35 8.64
CA GLY A 111 -39.45 -19.63 9.17
C GLY A 111 -40.96 -19.71 9.39
N CYS A 112 -41.78 -18.80 8.84
CA CYS A 112 -43.23 -18.94 8.82
C CYS A 112 -43.66 -20.06 7.86
N THR A 113 -43.47 -21.32 8.23
CA THR A 113 -43.63 -22.47 7.32
C THR A 113 -45.07 -22.69 6.84
N ASN A 114 -46.08 -22.13 7.51
CA ASN A 114 -47.49 -22.23 7.09
C ASN A 114 -47.97 -21.03 6.28
N LEU A 115 -47.16 -19.99 6.14
CA LEU A 115 -47.46 -18.82 5.32
C LEU A 115 -47.48 -19.22 3.85
N THR A 116 -48.64 -19.12 3.20
CA THR A 116 -48.83 -19.47 1.78
C THR A 116 -48.88 -18.24 0.87
N LYS A 117 -49.34 -17.11 1.42
CA LYS A 117 -49.62 -15.88 0.66
C LYS A 117 -49.19 -14.60 1.37
N VAL A 118 -48.52 -13.72 0.64
CA VAL A 118 -48.20 -12.35 1.09
C VAL A 118 -48.68 -11.35 0.05
N THR A 119 -49.54 -10.43 0.49
CA THR A 119 -50.03 -9.31 -0.34
C THR A 119 -49.35 -8.02 0.09
N MET A 120 -48.52 -7.46 -0.79
CA MET A 120 -47.79 -6.22 -0.56
C MET A 120 -48.42 -5.08 -1.37
N GLN A 121 -48.88 -4.03 -0.69
CA GLN A 121 -49.41 -2.84 -1.37
C GLN A 121 -48.30 -1.86 -1.78
N ASN A 122 -48.57 -1.03 -2.79
CA ASN A 122 -47.64 0.02 -3.24
C ASN A 122 -47.35 1.02 -2.11
N GLY A 123 -46.08 1.14 -1.73
CA GLY A 123 -45.62 1.98 -0.61
C GLY A 123 -44.35 1.44 0.03
N ILE A 124 -44.20 0.11 0.02
CA ILE A 124 -43.03 -0.61 0.53
C ILE A 124 -41.81 -0.26 -0.33
N LYS A 125 -40.73 0.16 0.32
CA LYS A 125 -39.45 0.55 -0.27
C LYS A 125 -38.37 -0.49 -0.07
N SER A 126 -38.32 -1.12 1.11
CA SER A 126 -37.31 -2.12 1.43
C SER A 126 -37.85 -3.38 2.10
N ILE A 127 -37.21 -4.49 1.77
CA ILE A 127 -37.41 -5.81 2.37
C ILE A 127 -36.06 -6.27 2.90
N GLY A 128 -35.96 -6.55 4.20
CA GLY A 128 -34.70 -6.85 4.89
C GLY A 128 -34.08 -8.22 4.59
N ASP A 129 -32.88 -8.42 5.12
CA ASP A 129 -32.14 -9.68 5.01
C ASP A 129 -32.95 -10.82 5.66
N TYR A 130 -33.08 -11.96 4.98
CA TYR A 130 -33.85 -13.13 5.43
C TYR A 130 -35.34 -12.87 5.76
N ALA A 131 -35.92 -11.74 5.34
CA ALA A 131 -37.26 -11.31 5.77
C ALA A 131 -38.35 -12.39 5.63
N PHE A 132 -38.32 -13.21 4.59
CA PHE A 132 -39.21 -14.37 4.35
C PHE A 132 -38.43 -15.67 4.12
N SER A 133 -37.19 -15.77 4.65
CA SER A 133 -36.39 -17.00 4.53
C SER A 133 -37.14 -18.17 5.12
N ASP A 134 -37.06 -19.34 4.50
CA ASP A 134 -37.63 -20.61 4.96
C ASP A 134 -39.16 -20.56 5.20
N CYS A 135 -39.86 -19.63 4.56
CA CYS A 135 -41.32 -19.70 4.41
C CYS A 135 -41.66 -20.74 3.33
N THR A 136 -41.47 -22.02 3.66
CA THR A 136 -41.45 -23.15 2.71
C THR A 136 -42.75 -23.39 1.95
N ASN A 137 -43.88 -22.81 2.39
CA ASN A 137 -45.15 -22.88 1.67
C ASN A 137 -45.54 -21.59 0.94
N LEU A 138 -44.77 -20.51 1.09
CA LEU A 138 -45.06 -19.22 0.48
C LEU A 138 -44.90 -19.35 -1.04
N SER A 139 -46.02 -19.28 -1.76
CA SER A 139 -46.09 -19.47 -3.21
C SER A 139 -46.83 -18.33 -3.91
N GLU A 140 -47.70 -17.61 -3.21
CA GLU A 140 -48.44 -16.47 -3.74
C GLU A 140 -47.89 -15.14 -3.19
N MET A 141 -47.13 -14.42 -4.01
CA MET A 141 -46.61 -13.09 -3.65
C MET A 141 -46.36 -12.25 -4.90
N ASN A 142 -46.71 -10.97 -4.84
CA ASN A 142 -46.38 -9.98 -5.86
C ASN A 142 -45.53 -8.87 -5.23
N LEU A 143 -44.36 -8.61 -5.80
CA LEU A 143 -43.51 -7.49 -5.39
C LEU A 143 -44.10 -6.20 -6.00
N PRO A 144 -44.39 -5.15 -5.20
CA PRO A 144 -44.89 -3.90 -5.74
C PRO A 144 -43.79 -3.10 -6.43
N ASP A 145 -44.15 -2.30 -7.44
CA ASP A 145 -43.23 -1.44 -8.20
C ASP A 145 -42.50 -0.41 -7.31
N SER A 146 -43.01 -0.17 -6.10
CA SER A 146 -42.37 0.74 -5.15
C SER A 146 -41.11 0.18 -4.49
N VAL A 147 -40.86 -1.14 -4.57
CA VAL A 147 -39.69 -1.78 -3.95
C VAL A 147 -38.43 -1.37 -4.69
N ILE A 148 -37.48 -0.85 -3.92
CA ILE A 148 -36.18 -0.42 -4.45
C ILE A 148 -35.00 -1.17 -3.81
N ASN A 149 -35.21 -1.87 -2.69
CA ASN A 149 -34.18 -2.65 -1.99
C ASN A 149 -34.72 -4.01 -1.53
N ILE A 150 -33.96 -5.09 -1.77
CA ILE A 150 -34.23 -6.44 -1.27
C ILE A 150 -32.96 -6.98 -0.61
N GLY A 151 -33.08 -7.43 0.63
CA GLY A 151 -31.99 -7.97 1.42
C GLY A 151 -31.55 -9.38 0.98
N CYS A 152 -30.36 -9.78 1.43
CA CYS A 152 -29.81 -11.10 1.20
C CYS A 152 -30.76 -12.20 1.67
N TYR A 153 -30.97 -13.20 0.82
CA TYR A 153 -31.76 -14.39 1.16
C TYR A 153 -33.19 -14.07 1.63
N ALA A 154 -33.72 -12.88 1.33
CA ALA A 154 -35.04 -12.45 1.76
C ALA A 154 -36.15 -13.46 1.43
N PHE A 155 -36.00 -14.23 0.34
CA PHE A 155 -36.98 -15.24 -0.10
C PHE A 155 -36.38 -16.65 -0.23
N LYS A 156 -35.22 -16.90 0.39
CA LYS A 156 -34.56 -18.21 0.33
C LYS A 156 -35.49 -19.30 0.87
N GLY A 157 -35.58 -20.44 0.19
CA GLY A 157 -36.38 -21.57 0.66
C GLY A 157 -37.90 -21.35 0.57
N THR A 158 -38.36 -20.37 -0.21
CA THR A 158 -39.79 -20.17 -0.50
C THR A 158 -40.18 -20.84 -1.81
N LYS A 159 -41.39 -21.41 -1.88
CA LYS A 159 -41.95 -21.93 -3.15
C LYS A 159 -42.12 -20.85 -4.21
N TRP A 160 -42.31 -19.60 -3.79
CA TRP A 160 -42.39 -18.45 -4.69
C TRP A 160 -41.07 -18.28 -5.43
N LEU A 161 -39.95 -18.32 -4.71
CA LEU A 161 -38.63 -18.20 -5.32
C LEU A 161 -38.28 -19.43 -6.18
N GLU A 162 -38.63 -20.64 -5.73
CA GLU A 162 -38.44 -21.88 -6.51
C GLU A 162 -39.20 -21.84 -7.85
N ASN A 163 -40.37 -21.22 -7.90
CA ASN A 163 -41.18 -21.07 -9.11
C ASN A 163 -40.89 -19.78 -9.89
N TYR A 164 -39.94 -18.95 -9.43
CA TYR A 164 -39.59 -17.71 -10.09
C TYR A 164 -38.82 -18.00 -11.39
N LYS A 165 -39.31 -17.47 -12.51
CA LYS A 165 -38.86 -17.88 -13.87
C LYS A 165 -37.56 -17.25 -14.36
N SER A 166 -37.01 -16.29 -13.62
CA SER A 166 -35.84 -15.50 -14.01
C SER A 166 -34.77 -15.60 -12.94
N ASP A 167 -33.50 -15.62 -13.35
CA ASP A 167 -32.39 -15.55 -12.41
C ASP A 167 -32.24 -14.15 -11.77
N PHE A 168 -32.89 -13.14 -12.34
CA PHE A 168 -32.80 -11.74 -11.94
C PHE A 168 -34.18 -11.25 -11.49
N ILE A 169 -34.25 -10.76 -10.25
CA ILE A 169 -35.39 -9.99 -9.74
C ILE A 169 -35.14 -8.52 -10.07
N VAL A 170 -35.98 -7.96 -10.94
CA VAL A 170 -35.83 -6.60 -11.49
C VAL A 170 -37.12 -5.82 -11.29
N MET A 171 -37.02 -4.59 -10.77
CA MET A 171 -38.15 -3.65 -10.65
C MET A 171 -37.73 -2.28 -11.19
N ASN A 172 -38.53 -1.68 -12.07
CA ASN A 172 -38.24 -0.37 -12.68
C ASN A 172 -36.80 -0.25 -13.23
N ASN A 173 -36.34 -1.28 -13.93
CA ASN A 173 -34.98 -1.40 -14.49
C ASN A 173 -33.85 -1.43 -13.44
N VAL A 174 -34.16 -1.57 -12.15
CA VAL A 174 -33.16 -1.80 -11.09
C VAL A 174 -33.06 -3.30 -10.83
N LEU A 175 -31.84 -3.84 -10.92
CA LEU A 175 -31.58 -5.22 -10.51
C LEU A 175 -31.54 -5.28 -8.98
N LEU A 176 -32.53 -5.91 -8.36
CA LEU A 176 -32.66 -5.96 -6.90
C LEU A 176 -32.02 -7.21 -6.29
N SER A 177 -32.04 -8.34 -7.00
CA SER A 177 -31.44 -9.58 -6.51
C SER A 177 -31.14 -10.57 -7.63
N TYR A 178 -29.99 -11.22 -7.57
CA TYR A 178 -29.65 -12.37 -8.41
C TYR A 178 -29.88 -13.68 -7.64
N VAL A 179 -30.84 -14.46 -8.12
CA VAL A 179 -31.35 -15.68 -7.50
C VAL A 179 -31.03 -16.95 -8.28
N GLY A 180 -30.52 -16.81 -9.52
CA GLY A 180 -30.08 -17.94 -10.33
C GLY A 180 -28.91 -18.71 -9.71
N SER A 181 -28.75 -19.98 -10.07
CA SER A 181 -27.54 -20.75 -9.73
C SER A 181 -26.44 -20.42 -10.74
N ALA A 182 -25.26 -19.94 -10.31
CA ALA A 182 -24.15 -19.65 -11.22
C ALA A 182 -23.41 -20.95 -11.63
N LEU A 183 -24.11 -21.88 -12.28
CA LEU A 183 -23.49 -23.01 -12.94
C LEU A 183 -22.60 -22.47 -14.08
N ASN A 184 -21.28 -22.67 -13.98
CA ASN A 184 -20.24 -22.28 -14.95
C ASN A 184 -19.61 -20.88 -14.81
N SER A 185 -19.63 -20.27 -13.61
CA SER A 185 -18.68 -19.20 -13.21
C SER A 185 -18.74 -17.81 -13.91
N SER A 186 -19.75 -17.55 -14.75
CA SER A 186 -19.95 -16.28 -15.44
C SER A 186 -21.43 -15.88 -15.42
N VAL A 187 -21.72 -14.61 -15.09
CA VAL A 187 -23.07 -14.02 -15.11
C VAL A 187 -23.07 -12.81 -16.04
N THR A 188 -24.09 -12.68 -16.89
CA THR A 188 -24.31 -11.50 -17.73
C THR A 188 -25.58 -10.79 -17.28
N VAL A 189 -25.45 -9.55 -16.80
CA VAL A 189 -26.61 -8.73 -16.43
C VAL A 189 -27.38 -8.36 -17.70
N PRO A 190 -28.72 -8.51 -17.73
CA PRO A 190 -29.52 -8.17 -18.90
C PRO A 190 -29.42 -6.69 -19.31
N ASP A 191 -29.52 -6.43 -20.61
CA ASP A 191 -29.62 -5.06 -21.13
C ASP A 191 -30.86 -4.33 -20.62
N GLY A 192 -30.78 -3.00 -20.51
CA GLY A 192 -31.87 -2.14 -20.05
C GLY A 192 -31.87 -1.92 -18.54
N ILE A 193 -31.08 -2.68 -17.77
CA ILE A 193 -30.84 -2.41 -16.35
C ILE A 193 -30.11 -1.09 -16.19
N THR A 194 -30.64 -0.20 -15.36
CA THR A 194 -30.09 1.14 -15.10
C THR A 194 -29.26 1.20 -13.82
N SER A 195 -29.46 0.28 -12.88
CA SER A 195 -28.72 0.24 -11.61
C SER A 195 -28.57 -1.19 -11.09
N ILE A 196 -27.40 -1.51 -10.53
CA ILE A 196 -27.20 -2.71 -9.71
C ILE A 196 -27.56 -2.33 -8.27
N GLY A 197 -28.72 -2.78 -7.81
CA GLY A 197 -29.34 -2.37 -6.55
C GLY A 197 -28.64 -2.90 -5.30
N TYR A 198 -29.14 -2.42 -4.15
CA TYR A 198 -28.64 -2.76 -2.83
C TYR A 198 -28.51 -4.28 -2.67
N SER A 199 -27.31 -4.75 -2.33
CA SER A 199 -27.04 -6.19 -2.08
C SER A 199 -27.40 -7.15 -3.22
N ALA A 200 -27.56 -6.70 -4.48
CA ALA A 200 -28.09 -7.53 -5.57
C ALA A 200 -27.34 -8.86 -5.80
N PHE A 201 -26.03 -8.88 -5.58
CA PHE A 201 -25.15 -10.05 -5.64
C PHE A 201 -24.42 -10.32 -4.31
N LYS A 202 -24.86 -9.74 -3.19
CA LYS A 202 -24.17 -9.91 -1.90
C LYS A 202 -24.11 -11.39 -1.52
N ASN A 203 -22.93 -11.84 -1.06
CA ASN A 203 -22.58 -13.20 -0.68
C ASN A 203 -22.72 -14.25 -1.80
N ARG A 204 -22.68 -13.86 -3.08
CA ARG A 204 -22.59 -14.80 -4.22
C ARG A 204 -21.18 -15.38 -4.34
N THR A 205 -20.87 -16.32 -3.45
CA THR A 205 -19.58 -17.02 -3.40
C THR A 205 -19.36 -17.96 -4.58
N ASP A 206 -20.36 -18.20 -5.42
CA ASP A 206 -20.27 -18.99 -6.65
C ASP A 206 -19.93 -18.15 -7.91
N LEU A 207 -20.06 -16.82 -7.83
CA LEU A 207 -19.77 -15.89 -8.91
C LEU A 207 -18.26 -15.74 -9.10
N LYS A 208 -17.72 -16.03 -10.30
CA LYS A 208 -16.29 -15.77 -10.62
C LYS A 208 -16.03 -14.59 -11.53
N THR A 209 -16.96 -14.36 -12.48
CA THR A 209 -16.92 -13.25 -13.43
C THR A 209 -18.32 -12.72 -13.65
N ILE A 210 -18.43 -11.42 -13.94
CA ILE A 210 -19.68 -10.79 -14.29
C ILE A 210 -19.49 -9.79 -15.43
N THR A 211 -20.44 -9.76 -16.35
CA THR A 211 -20.54 -8.74 -17.40
C THR A 211 -21.68 -7.79 -17.06
N ILE A 212 -21.36 -6.50 -16.94
CA ILE A 212 -22.32 -5.43 -16.67
C ILE A 212 -22.52 -4.64 -17.98
N PRO A 213 -23.76 -4.40 -18.45
CA PRO A 213 -24.01 -3.67 -19.69
C PRO A 213 -23.88 -2.15 -19.52
N ASN A 214 -23.63 -1.44 -20.62
CA ASN A 214 -23.52 0.03 -20.68
C ASN A 214 -24.85 0.78 -20.40
N SER A 215 -25.95 0.07 -20.15
CA SER A 215 -27.18 0.69 -19.65
C SER A 215 -27.08 1.09 -18.17
N VAL A 216 -26.19 0.43 -17.41
CA VAL A 216 -26.06 0.63 -15.95
C VAL A 216 -25.37 1.96 -15.64
N LYS A 217 -25.98 2.75 -14.76
CA LYS A 217 -25.53 4.09 -14.33
C LYS A 217 -24.96 4.10 -12.91
N SER A 218 -25.39 3.17 -12.06
CA SER A 218 -24.92 3.10 -10.67
C SER A 218 -24.77 1.67 -10.15
N VAL A 219 -23.84 1.50 -9.22
CA VAL A 219 -23.64 0.30 -8.41
C VAL A 219 -23.86 0.69 -6.95
N GLU A 220 -24.95 0.20 -6.35
CA GLU A 220 -25.42 0.62 -5.03
C GLU A 220 -24.74 -0.12 -3.86
N ASP A 221 -25.08 0.28 -2.64
CA ASP A 221 -24.40 -0.19 -1.43
C ASP A 221 -24.46 -1.72 -1.32
N PHE A 222 -23.33 -2.32 -0.95
CA PHE A 222 -23.16 -3.78 -0.80
C PHE A 222 -23.47 -4.64 -2.04
N ALA A 223 -23.66 -4.04 -3.23
CA ALA A 223 -24.11 -4.75 -4.44
C ALA A 223 -23.40 -6.09 -4.71
N PHE A 224 -22.08 -6.17 -4.54
CA PHE A 224 -21.23 -7.36 -4.70
C PHE A 224 -20.53 -7.79 -3.40
N SER A 225 -20.92 -7.24 -2.25
CA SER A 225 -20.24 -7.52 -0.99
C SER A 225 -20.20 -9.03 -0.69
N GLY A 226 -19.03 -9.59 -0.35
CA GLY A 226 -18.87 -11.00 -0.05
C GLY A 226 -18.89 -11.94 -1.27
N CYS A 227 -18.75 -11.42 -2.50
CA CYS A 227 -18.51 -12.24 -3.70
C CYS A 227 -17.08 -12.82 -3.69
N THR A 228 -16.82 -13.75 -2.78
CA THR A 228 -15.44 -14.19 -2.46
C THR A 228 -14.70 -14.88 -3.60
N ASN A 229 -15.39 -15.37 -4.64
CA ASN A 229 -14.77 -15.99 -5.82
C ASN A 229 -14.70 -15.08 -7.05
N LEU A 230 -15.23 -13.85 -6.97
CA LEU A 230 -15.13 -12.87 -8.05
C LEU A 230 -13.66 -12.49 -8.22
N THR A 231 -13.11 -12.68 -9.41
CA THR A 231 -11.66 -12.48 -9.65
C THR A 231 -11.33 -11.19 -10.37
N ASN A 232 -12.24 -10.76 -11.24
CA ASN A 232 -12.11 -9.53 -12.02
C ASN A 232 -13.49 -8.97 -12.35
N ILE A 233 -13.54 -7.66 -12.54
CA ILE A 233 -14.74 -6.95 -13.01
C ILE A 233 -14.36 -5.71 -13.81
N THR A 234 -15.13 -5.44 -14.86
CA THR A 234 -15.06 -4.18 -15.62
C THR A 234 -16.30 -3.36 -15.33
N VAL A 235 -16.09 -2.16 -14.79
CA VAL A 235 -17.16 -1.18 -14.60
C VAL A 235 -17.43 -0.49 -15.95
N PRO A 236 -18.67 -0.47 -16.45
CA PRO A 236 -19.01 0.15 -17.73
C PRO A 236 -18.84 1.68 -17.74
N ASP A 237 -18.51 2.26 -18.90
CA ASP A 237 -18.29 3.72 -19.10
C ASP A 237 -19.53 4.58 -18.79
N SER A 238 -20.68 3.95 -18.64
CA SER A 238 -21.94 4.60 -18.28
C SER A 238 -22.11 4.80 -16.78
N VAL A 239 -21.32 4.13 -15.94
CA VAL A 239 -21.43 4.20 -14.48
C VAL A 239 -20.82 5.50 -13.97
N THR A 240 -21.58 6.21 -13.14
CA THR A 240 -21.13 7.48 -12.52
C THR A 240 -20.85 7.36 -11.03
N ASN A 241 -21.37 6.32 -10.37
CA ASN A 241 -21.23 6.12 -8.93
C ASN A 241 -21.05 4.64 -8.56
N ILE A 242 -20.08 4.37 -7.68
CA ILE A 242 -19.90 3.11 -6.95
C ILE A 242 -20.11 3.42 -5.48
N ALA A 243 -21.16 2.87 -4.85
CA ALA A 243 -21.54 3.21 -3.50
C ALA A 243 -20.67 2.53 -2.42
N SER A 244 -20.99 2.77 -1.15
CA SER A 244 -20.18 2.27 -0.03
C SER A 244 -20.31 0.75 0.09
N TYR A 245 -19.21 0.10 0.47
CA TYR A 245 -19.15 -1.36 0.63
C TYR A 245 -19.54 -2.18 -0.62
N ALA A 246 -19.65 -1.57 -1.80
CA ALA A 246 -20.16 -2.22 -3.01
C ALA A 246 -19.43 -3.52 -3.36
N PHE A 247 -18.13 -3.61 -3.13
CA PHE A 247 -17.29 -4.79 -3.35
C PHE A 247 -16.59 -5.27 -2.07
N GLN A 248 -17.04 -4.85 -0.88
CA GLN A 248 -16.44 -5.28 0.39
C GLN A 248 -16.34 -6.80 0.48
N ASP A 249 -15.22 -7.34 0.99
CA ASP A 249 -15.00 -8.78 1.19
C ASP A 249 -15.03 -9.63 -0.11
N CYS A 250 -14.76 -9.03 -1.27
CA CYS A 250 -14.47 -9.73 -2.52
C CYS A 250 -13.03 -10.28 -2.52
N LYS A 251 -12.73 -11.20 -1.60
CA LYS A 251 -11.36 -11.62 -1.25
C LYS A 251 -10.45 -12.07 -2.41
N ASN A 252 -11.02 -12.59 -3.50
CA ASN A 252 -10.26 -13.02 -4.68
C ASN A 252 -10.25 -11.99 -5.82
N LEU A 253 -10.89 -10.82 -5.65
CA LEU A 253 -10.92 -9.75 -6.63
C LEU A 253 -9.52 -9.16 -6.76
N ALA A 254 -8.85 -9.54 -7.83
CA ALA A 254 -7.48 -9.13 -8.09
C ALA A 254 -7.43 -7.87 -8.96
N ILE A 255 -8.42 -7.66 -9.82
CA ILE A 255 -8.41 -6.61 -10.83
C ILE A 255 -9.81 -6.00 -10.95
N ILE A 256 -9.89 -4.68 -10.93
CA ILE A 256 -11.07 -3.94 -11.36
C ILE A 256 -10.68 -2.83 -12.33
N SER A 257 -11.42 -2.71 -13.44
CA SER A 257 -11.34 -1.53 -14.31
C SER A 257 -12.43 -0.55 -13.93
N ILE A 258 -12.04 0.68 -13.60
CA ILE A 258 -12.95 1.78 -13.25
C ILE A 258 -12.77 2.91 -14.28
N PRO A 259 -13.81 3.25 -15.06
CA PRO A 259 -13.72 4.27 -16.10
C PRO A 259 -13.74 5.69 -15.52
N ASN A 260 -13.34 6.66 -16.34
CA ASN A 260 -13.29 8.08 -15.93
C ASN A 260 -14.67 8.71 -15.68
N SER A 261 -15.75 8.03 -16.10
CA SER A 261 -17.13 8.45 -15.84
C SER A 261 -17.53 8.34 -14.36
N VAL A 262 -16.81 7.50 -13.58
CA VAL A 262 -17.08 7.31 -12.16
C VAL A 262 -16.60 8.54 -11.39
N ASN A 263 -17.56 9.33 -10.91
CA ASN A 263 -17.30 10.58 -10.20
C ASN A 263 -17.20 10.39 -8.69
N SER A 264 -17.73 9.29 -8.16
CA SER A 264 -17.71 8.97 -6.73
C SER A 264 -17.55 7.48 -6.47
N ILE A 265 -16.70 7.16 -5.48
CA ILE A 265 -16.50 5.81 -4.94
C ILE A 265 -16.71 5.89 -3.42
N GLY A 266 -17.67 5.13 -2.91
CA GLY A 266 -18.10 5.17 -1.52
C GLY A 266 -17.07 4.59 -0.55
N ASN A 267 -17.26 4.90 0.73
CA ASN A 267 -16.37 4.44 1.79
C ASN A 267 -16.34 2.91 1.85
N SER A 268 -15.15 2.35 2.05
CA SER A 268 -14.97 0.90 2.18
C SER A 268 -15.50 0.09 0.98
N ALA A 269 -15.66 0.70 -0.20
CA ALA A 269 -16.15 0.03 -1.40
C ALA A 269 -15.37 -1.26 -1.72
N PHE A 270 -14.07 -1.31 -1.40
CA PHE A 270 -13.19 -2.47 -1.61
C PHE A 270 -12.52 -2.92 -0.29
N ALA A 271 -13.20 -2.75 0.85
CA ALA A 271 -12.63 -3.15 2.13
C ALA A 271 -12.34 -4.65 2.19
N ASN A 272 -11.20 -5.02 2.77
CA ASN A 272 -10.66 -6.39 2.88
C ASN A 272 -10.19 -7.04 1.56
N ASP A 273 -10.15 -6.30 0.45
CA ASP A 273 -9.62 -6.77 -0.83
C ASP A 273 -8.10 -6.51 -0.93
N LYS A 274 -7.32 -7.22 -0.11
CA LYS A 274 -5.90 -6.95 0.15
C LYS A 274 -4.95 -7.03 -1.06
N ASN A 275 -5.41 -7.57 -2.20
CA ASN A 275 -4.61 -7.79 -3.41
C ASN A 275 -5.20 -7.11 -4.65
N LEU A 276 -6.12 -6.16 -4.46
CA LEU A 276 -6.79 -5.48 -5.55
C LEU A 276 -5.85 -4.53 -6.30
N VAL A 277 -5.93 -4.56 -7.64
CA VAL A 277 -5.35 -3.55 -8.52
C VAL A 277 -6.48 -2.83 -9.25
N ILE A 278 -6.52 -1.51 -9.12
CA ILE A 278 -7.47 -0.65 -9.82
C ILE A 278 -6.81 -0.16 -11.11
N TYR A 279 -7.45 -0.42 -12.25
CA TYR A 279 -7.11 0.16 -13.55
C TYR A 279 -8.05 1.31 -13.87
N GLY A 280 -7.53 2.40 -14.41
CA GLY A 280 -8.35 3.56 -14.78
C GLY A 280 -7.59 4.67 -15.49
N THR A 281 -8.24 5.82 -15.65
CA THR A 281 -7.60 7.00 -16.26
C THR A 281 -6.75 7.74 -15.24
N ALA A 282 -5.56 8.19 -15.62
CA ALA A 282 -4.72 9.03 -14.74
C ALA A 282 -5.44 10.36 -14.42
N GLY A 283 -5.38 10.79 -13.17
CA GLY A 283 -6.11 11.94 -12.61
C GLY A 283 -7.56 11.65 -12.21
N SER A 284 -8.07 10.44 -12.44
CA SER A 284 -9.48 10.11 -12.16
C SER A 284 -9.80 9.95 -10.67
N THR A 285 -11.10 9.95 -10.33
CA THR A 285 -11.61 9.58 -9.00
C THR A 285 -11.11 8.19 -8.57
N ALA A 286 -10.96 7.25 -9.50
CA ALA A 286 -10.43 5.92 -9.22
C ALA A 286 -8.97 5.96 -8.72
N GLU A 287 -8.12 6.80 -9.33
CA GLU A 287 -6.74 6.98 -8.87
C GLU A 287 -6.69 7.63 -7.48
N GLN A 288 -7.51 8.67 -7.27
CA GLN A 288 -7.59 9.35 -5.97
C GLN A 288 -8.04 8.39 -4.86
N PHE A 289 -9.10 7.63 -5.12
CA PHE A 289 -9.61 6.61 -4.19
C PHE A 289 -8.55 5.55 -3.88
N ALA A 290 -7.86 5.05 -4.91
CA ALA A 290 -6.81 4.04 -4.75
C ALA A 290 -5.68 4.57 -3.85
N LYS A 291 -5.22 5.80 -4.09
CA LYS A 291 -4.20 6.48 -3.27
C LYS A 291 -4.63 6.63 -1.82
N THR A 292 -5.85 7.11 -1.56
CA THR A 292 -6.38 7.30 -0.20
C THR A 292 -6.48 5.99 0.57
N ASN A 293 -6.77 4.88 -0.10
CA ASN A 293 -6.99 3.58 0.53
C ASN A 293 -5.78 2.64 0.44
N GLY A 294 -4.62 3.09 -0.07
CA GLY A 294 -3.42 2.26 -0.21
C GLY A 294 -3.57 1.09 -1.18
N ILE A 295 -4.45 1.23 -2.18
CA ILE A 295 -4.70 0.24 -3.23
C ILE A 295 -3.81 0.56 -4.43
N LEU A 296 -3.24 -0.45 -5.08
CA LEU A 296 -2.41 -0.25 -6.26
C LEU A 296 -3.27 0.26 -7.42
N PHE A 297 -2.83 1.35 -8.05
CA PHE A 297 -3.45 1.92 -9.25
C PHE A 297 -2.53 1.77 -10.46
N VAL A 298 -3.10 1.41 -11.61
CA VAL A 298 -2.42 1.36 -12.90
C VAL A 298 -3.19 2.18 -13.93
N ALA A 299 -2.53 3.16 -14.55
CA ALA A 299 -3.13 3.93 -15.62
C ALA A 299 -3.30 3.07 -16.89
N GLY A 300 -4.49 3.09 -17.48
CA GLY A 300 -4.83 2.35 -18.70
C GLY A 300 -5.91 1.29 -18.47
N THR A 301 -6.08 0.40 -19.45
CA THR A 301 -7.06 -0.68 -19.42
C THR A 301 -6.50 -1.92 -18.74
N ALA A 302 -7.30 -2.61 -17.92
CA ALA A 302 -6.89 -3.89 -17.37
C ALA A 302 -6.62 -4.93 -18.48
N PRO A 303 -5.65 -5.85 -18.28
CA PRO A 303 -5.52 -7.02 -19.15
C PRO A 303 -6.77 -7.89 -19.05
N VAL A 304 -7.19 -8.47 -20.18
CA VAL A 304 -8.47 -9.20 -20.37
C VAL A 304 -8.61 -10.46 -19.48
N SER A 305 -7.56 -10.84 -18.72
CA SER A 305 -7.59 -11.84 -17.64
C SER A 305 -6.37 -11.65 -16.73
N PRO A 306 -6.45 -11.86 -15.40
CA PRO A 306 -5.27 -11.84 -14.55
C PRO A 306 -4.29 -12.93 -15.02
N LYS A 307 -3.07 -12.53 -15.37
CA LYS A 307 -2.00 -13.46 -15.71
C LYS A 307 -1.74 -14.40 -14.50
N PRO A 308 -1.68 -15.74 -14.68
CA PRO A 308 -1.36 -16.66 -13.59
C PRO A 308 -0.03 -16.28 -12.91
N ILE A 309 0.08 -16.58 -11.60
CA ILE A 309 1.35 -16.37 -10.90
C ILE A 309 2.40 -17.28 -11.53
N THR A 310 3.49 -16.69 -11.99
CA THR A 310 4.64 -17.44 -12.53
C THR A 310 5.69 -17.54 -11.43
N VAL A 311 6.39 -18.67 -11.33
CA VAL A 311 7.53 -18.81 -10.41
C VAL A 311 8.76 -19.20 -11.20
N ASN A 312 9.84 -18.47 -11.02
CA ASN A 312 11.15 -18.81 -11.53
C ASN A 312 12.02 -19.30 -10.38
N VAL A 313 12.66 -20.45 -10.54
CA VAL A 313 13.72 -20.92 -9.63
C VAL A 313 15.04 -20.85 -10.37
N ASN A 314 16.01 -20.10 -9.86
CA ASN A 314 17.30 -19.84 -10.52
C ASN A 314 17.13 -19.37 -11.97
N ASN A 315 16.24 -18.38 -12.17
CA ASN A 315 15.86 -17.82 -13.48
C ASN A 315 15.25 -18.82 -14.48
N LYS A 316 14.85 -20.03 -14.04
CA LYS A 316 14.12 -20.99 -14.87
C LYS A 316 12.65 -21.07 -14.43
N PRO A 317 11.69 -20.95 -15.35
CA PRO A 317 10.28 -21.06 -15.00
C PRO A 317 9.95 -22.46 -14.49
N VAL A 318 9.26 -22.52 -13.35
CA VAL A 318 8.70 -23.74 -12.80
C VAL A 318 7.28 -23.88 -13.33
N THR A 319 6.99 -25.04 -13.90
CA THR A 319 5.65 -25.36 -14.40
C THR A 319 4.83 -26.00 -13.28
N PHE A 320 3.56 -25.63 -13.18
CA PHE A 320 2.64 -26.19 -12.21
C PHE A 320 1.37 -26.65 -12.91
N ASP A 321 0.82 -27.79 -12.48
CA ASP A 321 -0.49 -28.27 -12.97
C ASP A 321 -1.63 -27.30 -12.63
N GLN A 322 -1.43 -26.49 -11.58
CA GLN A 322 -2.28 -25.37 -11.20
C GLN A 322 -1.40 -24.25 -10.61
N PRO A 323 -1.72 -22.97 -10.86
CA PRO A 323 -0.87 -21.87 -10.46
C PRO A 323 -0.74 -21.73 -8.93
N PRO A 324 0.33 -21.07 -8.44
CA PRO A 324 0.45 -20.57 -7.07
C PRO A 324 -0.70 -19.62 -6.72
N ILE A 325 -0.92 -19.42 -5.43
CA ILE A 325 -1.97 -18.53 -4.90
C ILE A 325 -1.36 -17.45 -4.00
N ILE A 326 -2.11 -16.39 -3.74
CA ILE A 326 -1.77 -15.43 -2.68
C ILE A 326 -2.77 -15.64 -1.54
N GLN A 327 -2.27 -15.81 -0.33
CA GLN A 327 -3.08 -15.86 0.89
C GLN A 327 -2.41 -15.02 1.97
N ASP A 328 -3.20 -14.15 2.61
CA ASP A 328 -2.74 -13.25 3.69
C ASP A 328 -1.46 -12.45 3.32
N GLY A 329 -1.38 -11.98 2.08
CA GLY A 329 -0.24 -11.21 1.56
C GLY A 329 1.03 -12.05 1.31
N ARG A 330 0.95 -13.39 1.36
CA ARG A 330 2.05 -14.30 1.04
C ARG A 330 1.73 -15.11 -0.22
N THR A 331 2.69 -15.22 -1.12
CA THR A 331 2.60 -16.15 -2.25
C THR A 331 2.88 -17.56 -1.76
N LEU A 332 1.90 -18.43 -1.91
CA LEU A 332 1.93 -19.83 -1.55
C LEU A 332 2.18 -20.68 -2.79
N VAL A 333 3.27 -21.45 -2.75
CA VAL A 333 3.78 -22.23 -3.88
C VAL A 333 3.68 -23.73 -3.61
N PRO A 334 3.42 -24.56 -4.62
CA PRO A 334 3.44 -26.01 -4.49
C PRO A 334 4.84 -26.51 -4.10
N ILE A 335 4.99 -27.07 -2.89
CA ILE A 335 6.31 -27.39 -2.32
C ILE A 335 7.11 -28.32 -3.23
N ARG A 336 6.49 -29.42 -3.71
CA ARG A 336 7.18 -30.46 -4.48
C ARG A 336 7.82 -29.92 -5.77
N ALA A 337 7.08 -29.13 -6.54
CA ALA A 337 7.58 -28.56 -7.80
C ALA A 337 8.74 -27.58 -7.55
N ILE A 338 8.70 -26.85 -6.43
CA ILE A 338 9.81 -25.98 -6.05
C ILE A 338 11.00 -26.83 -5.56
N SER A 339 10.80 -27.83 -4.71
CA SER A 339 11.85 -28.72 -4.22
C SER A 339 12.57 -29.44 -5.35
N ASP A 340 11.83 -29.98 -6.33
CA ASP A 340 12.38 -30.59 -7.54
C ASP A 340 13.24 -29.57 -8.31
N ALA A 341 12.75 -28.33 -8.51
CA ALA A 341 13.49 -27.27 -9.18
C ALA A 341 14.74 -26.80 -8.40
N LEU A 342 14.73 -26.93 -7.08
CA LEU A 342 15.86 -26.66 -6.20
C LEU A 342 16.81 -27.86 -6.08
N GLY A 343 16.47 -29.05 -6.59
CA GLY A 343 17.23 -30.28 -6.36
C GLY A 343 17.20 -30.77 -4.91
N ALA A 344 16.12 -30.46 -4.18
CA ALA A 344 15.81 -30.98 -2.85
C ALA A 344 14.92 -32.22 -2.94
N THR A 345 14.90 -33.06 -1.91
CA THR A 345 13.96 -34.19 -1.80
C THR A 345 12.86 -33.87 -0.80
N THR A 346 11.61 -34.06 -1.23
CA THR A 346 10.42 -33.92 -0.39
C THR A 346 9.87 -35.28 0.03
N THR A 347 9.60 -35.49 1.31
CA THR A 347 8.85 -36.64 1.82
C THR A 347 7.62 -36.19 2.61
N TRP A 348 6.52 -36.91 2.44
CA TRP A 348 5.24 -36.66 3.13
C TRP A 348 4.91 -37.83 4.06
N ASP A 349 4.63 -37.52 5.33
CA ASP A 349 4.07 -38.46 6.29
C ASP A 349 2.62 -38.08 6.61
N SER A 350 1.69 -38.93 6.15
CA SER A 350 0.26 -38.72 6.35
C SER A 350 -0.21 -38.92 7.79
N ALA A 351 0.47 -39.76 8.58
CA ALA A 351 0.08 -40.05 9.96
C ALA A 351 0.37 -38.87 10.88
N THR A 352 1.51 -38.22 10.70
CA THR A 352 1.92 -37.05 11.49
C THR A 352 1.62 -35.71 10.81
N ARG A 353 1.08 -35.75 9.57
CA ARG A 353 0.80 -34.59 8.71
C ARG A 353 2.04 -33.71 8.49
N THR A 354 3.18 -34.36 8.26
CA THR A 354 4.49 -33.73 8.25
C THR A 354 5.12 -33.77 6.87
N ILE A 355 5.67 -32.64 6.43
CA ILE A 355 6.49 -32.49 5.23
C ILE A 355 7.95 -32.41 5.68
N THR A 356 8.82 -33.21 5.09
CA THR A 356 10.26 -33.11 5.31
C THR A 356 10.99 -32.82 4.00
N GLU A 357 11.74 -31.74 3.99
CA GLU A 357 12.59 -31.28 2.88
C GLU A 357 14.06 -31.53 3.21
N LYS A 358 14.82 -32.12 2.28
CA LYS A 358 16.26 -32.37 2.48
C LYS A 358 17.09 -31.92 1.28
N LYS A 359 18.16 -31.18 1.55
CA LYS A 359 19.16 -30.77 0.54
C LYS A 359 20.48 -30.37 1.20
N GLY A 360 21.61 -30.90 0.73
CA GLY A 360 22.95 -30.41 1.10
C GLY A 360 23.24 -30.36 2.61
N GLY A 361 22.73 -31.32 3.39
CA GLY A 361 22.87 -31.36 4.85
C GLY A 361 21.81 -30.57 5.62
N ILE A 362 20.94 -29.83 4.94
CA ILE A 362 19.77 -29.16 5.52
C ILE A 362 18.59 -30.13 5.56
N THR A 363 17.94 -30.25 6.72
CA THR A 363 16.65 -30.93 6.91
C THR A 363 15.65 -29.93 7.46
N CYS A 364 14.58 -29.66 6.71
CA CYS A 364 13.47 -28.84 7.16
C CYS A 364 12.21 -29.70 7.37
N VAL A 365 11.54 -29.52 8.50
CA VAL A 365 10.32 -30.25 8.85
C VAL A 365 9.18 -29.26 9.12
N MET A 366 8.05 -29.45 8.44
CA MET A 366 6.85 -28.60 8.55
C MET A 366 5.63 -29.45 8.87
N HIS A 367 4.82 -29.03 9.83
CA HIS A 367 3.52 -29.64 10.11
C HIS A 367 2.40 -28.84 9.45
N LEU A 368 1.49 -29.50 8.73
CA LEU A 368 0.38 -28.81 8.07
C LEU A 368 -0.54 -28.14 9.10
N GLY A 369 -0.82 -26.85 8.89
CA GLY A 369 -1.66 -26.02 9.76
C GLY A 369 -0.89 -25.29 10.86
N ASP A 370 0.34 -25.69 11.15
CA ASP A 370 1.17 -25.05 12.16
C ASP A 370 1.93 -23.86 11.59
N LYS A 371 1.98 -22.78 12.38
CA LYS A 371 2.82 -21.59 12.10
C LYS A 371 4.27 -21.77 12.52
N LYS A 372 4.71 -23.02 12.69
CA LYS A 372 6.05 -23.40 13.13
C LYS A 372 6.64 -24.43 12.18
N TYR A 373 7.95 -24.35 12.01
CA TYR A 373 8.73 -25.32 11.26
C TYR A 373 10.10 -25.47 11.90
N THR A 374 10.79 -26.58 11.63
CA THR A 374 12.17 -26.76 12.11
C THR A 374 13.14 -26.79 10.94
N VAL A 375 14.35 -26.28 11.17
CA VAL A 375 15.49 -26.38 10.24
C VAL A 375 16.67 -26.91 11.04
N ASN A 376 17.17 -28.09 10.68
CA ASN A 376 18.25 -28.77 11.40
C ASN A 376 18.00 -28.89 12.92
N GLY A 377 16.74 -29.06 13.32
CA GLY A 377 16.32 -29.16 14.73
C GLY A 377 15.99 -27.83 15.41
N GLU A 378 16.31 -26.68 14.81
CA GLU A 378 15.96 -25.36 15.34
C GLU A 378 14.55 -24.95 14.92
N THR A 379 13.72 -24.51 15.88
CA THR A 379 12.33 -24.10 15.61
C THR A 379 12.24 -22.66 15.15
N LYS A 380 11.57 -22.43 14.01
CA LYS A 380 11.27 -21.13 13.41
C LYS A 380 9.74 -20.95 13.29
N THR A 381 9.32 -19.71 13.00
CA THR A 381 7.91 -19.34 12.85
C THR A 381 7.61 -18.79 11.46
N MET A 382 6.37 -18.93 11.01
CA MET A 382 5.87 -18.39 9.74
C MET A 382 4.48 -17.77 9.93
N ASP A 383 4.19 -16.67 9.22
CA ASP A 383 2.94 -15.93 9.40
C ASP A 383 1.71 -16.67 8.83
N VAL A 384 1.92 -17.41 7.74
CA VAL A 384 0.92 -18.23 7.03
C VAL A 384 1.40 -19.68 7.06
N PRO A 385 0.60 -20.63 7.59
CA PRO A 385 1.04 -22.02 7.73
C PRO A 385 1.13 -22.74 6.39
N ALA A 386 1.93 -23.81 6.34
CA ALA A 386 1.84 -24.79 5.27
C ALA A 386 0.46 -25.45 5.29
N GLN A 387 -0.18 -25.62 4.13
CA GLN A 387 -1.55 -26.10 4.04
C GLN A 387 -1.80 -26.94 2.79
N SER A 388 -2.78 -27.83 2.87
CA SER A 388 -3.24 -28.61 1.72
C SER A 388 -4.47 -27.93 1.12
N ILE A 389 -4.38 -27.51 -0.14
CA ILE A 389 -5.46 -26.89 -0.91
C ILE A 389 -5.56 -27.60 -2.26
N GLY A 390 -6.75 -28.10 -2.60
CA GLY A 390 -6.98 -28.76 -3.88
C GLY A 390 -6.08 -29.97 -4.13
N GLY A 391 -5.77 -30.75 -3.08
CA GLY A 391 -4.88 -31.92 -3.16
C GLY A 391 -3.39 -31.59 -3.28
N ARG A 392 -3.01 -30.30 -3.21
CA ARG A 392 -1.63 -29.85 -3.29
C ARG A 392 -1.18 -29.28 -1.95
N THR A 393 0.06 -29.58 -1.58
CA THR A 393 0.70 -28.98 -0.42
C THR A 393 1.35 -27.66 -0.80
N LEU A 394 0.86 -26.58 -0.21
CA LEU A 394 1.32 -25.22 -0.45
C LEU A 394 2.08 -24.69 0.75
N VAL A 395 3.19 -24.03 0.49
CA VAL A 395 4.02 -23.37 1.50
C VAL A 395 4.32 -21.93 1.10
N PRO A 396 4.55 -21.01 2.04
CA PRO A 396 4.99 -19.66 1.68
C PRO A 396 6.34 -19.70 0.95
N ALA A 397 6.46 -19.03 -0.19
CA ALA A 397 7.71 -18.97 -0.95
C ALA A 397 8.89 -18.46 -0.11
N ARG A 398 8.63 -17.59 0.86
CA ARG A 398 9.64 -17.06 1.80
C ARG A 398 10.23 -18.13 2.72
N VAL A 399 9.44 -19.13 3.14
CA VAL A 399 9.94 -20.24 3.98
C VAL A 399 10.98 -21.05 3.21
N ILE A 400 10.75 -21.26 1.91
CA ILE A 400 11.70 -21.95 1.03
C ILE A 400 13.03 -21.17 0.96
N ALA A 401 12.95 -19.84 0.85
CA ALA A 401 14.13 -18.99 0.91
C ALA A 401 14.90 -19.06 2.23
N GLU A 402 14.20 -19.00 3.36
CA GLU A 402 14.82 -19.09 4.68
C GLU A 402 15.44 -20.46 4.96
N VAL A 403 14.87 -21.53 4.39
CA VAL A 403 15.35 -22.91 4.55
C VAL A 403 16.59 -23.17 3.72
N PHE A 404 16.61 -22.72 2.46
CA PHE A 404 17.67 -23.05 1.51
C PHE A 404 18.65 -21.91 1.25
N GLY A 405 18.54 -20.79 1.97
CA GLY A 405 19.36 -19.60 1.73
C GLY A 405 19.11 -18.98 0.36
N ALA A 406 17.84 -18.91 -0.06
CA ALA A 406 17.47 -18.31 -1.34
C ALA A 406 16.94 -16.87 -1.16
N ASP A 407 17.08 -16.03 -2.17
CA ASP A 407 16.36 -14.75 -2.24
C ASP A 407 15.01 -14.92 -2.95
N VAL A 408 13.98 -14.18 -2.50
CA VAL A 408 12.64 -14.19 -3.13
C VAL A 408 12.23 -12.79 -3.54
N GLN A 409 12.07 -12.59 -4.85
CA GLN A 409 11.60 -11.35 -5.44
C GLN A 409 10.19 -11.51 -5.98
N TRP A 410 9.35 -10.50 -5.80
CA TRP A 410 7.98 -10.46 -6.35
C TRP A 410 7.84 -9.28 -7.30
N ASP A 411 7.68 -9.57 -8.58
CA ASP A 411 7.31 -8.59 -9.59
C ASP A 411 5.79 -8.53 -9.70
N VAL A 412 5.23 -7.44 -9.18
CA VAL A 412 3.79 -7.19 -9.14
C VAL A 412 3.22 -6.96 -10.54
N ALA A 413 3.97 -6.30 -11.43
CA ALA A 413 3.51 -5.94 -12.76
C ALA A 413 3.38 -7.18 -13.65
N THR A 414 4.34 -8.12 -13.53
CA THR A 414 4.34 -9.35 -14.33
C THR A 414 3.72 -10.56 -13.61
N ARG A 415 3.37 -10.42 -12.32
CA ARG A 415 2.91 -11.49 -11.41
C ARG A 415 3.89 -12.66 -11.32
N THR A 416 5.18 -12.34 -11.14
CA THR A 416 6.29 -13.32 -11.14
C THR A 416 6.97 -13.37 -9.78
N VAL A 417 7.08 -14.56 -9.17
CA VAL A 417 8.00 -14.85 -8.06
C VAL A 417 9.32 -15.34 -8.64
N THR A 418 10.44 -14.84 -8.16
CA THR A 418 11.76 -15.41 -8.47
C THR A 418 12.42 -15.89 -7.19
N ILE A 419 12.81 -17.17 -7.12
CA ILE A 419 13.53 -17.82 -6.01
C ILE A 419 14.96 -18.14 -6.51
N ALA A 420 15.99 -17.57 -5.89
CA ALA A 420 17.38 -17.74 -6.32
C ALA A 420 18.25 -18.32 -5.20
N LEU A 421 18.80 -19.53 -5.38
CA LEU A 421 19.74 -20.17 -4.46
C LEU A 421 21.16 -19.64 -4.72
N ASP A 422 21.78 -18.99 -3.73
CA ASP A 422 23.11 -18.36 -3.77
C ASP A 422 24.05 -18.80 -4.92
N ALA A 423 24.06 -18.03 -6.01
CA ALA A 423 25.31 -17.58 -6.56
C ALA A 423 25.66 -16.26 -5.88
N ALA A 424 26.94 -15.88 -5.88
CA ALA A 424 27.39 -14.56 -5.50
C ALA A 424 26.43 -13.47 -5.98
N SER A 425 26.30 -12.39 -5.21
CA SER A 425 25.47 -11.24 -5.55
C SER A 425 25.64 -10.85 -7.02
N ASP A 426 24.74 -11.32 -7.86
CA ASP A 426 24.69 -10.99 -9.27
C ASP A 426 23.24 -10.64 -9.61
N PRO A 427 23.09 -9.63 -10.47
CA PRO A 427 22.12 -8.58 -10.32
C PRO A 427 20.75 -9.04 -10.77
N VAL A 428 19.74 -8.29 -10.31
CA VAL A 428 18.54 -7.96 -11.06
C VAL A 428 18.65 -8.40 -12.53
N SER A 429 17.91 -9.43 -12.92
CA SER A 429 17.73 -9.77 -14.34
C SER A 429 17.21 -8.51 -15.05
N PRO A 430 17.71 -8.19 -16.26
CA PRO A 430 17.94 -6.83 -16.70
C PRO A 430 16.62 -6.13 -17.03
N THR A 431 16.00 -5.50 -16.04
CA THR A 431 15.69 -4.09 -16.26
C THR A 431 17.03 -3.41 -16.35
N VAL A 432 17.36 -2.87 -17.53
CA VAL A 432 18.46 -1.91 -17.72
C VAL A 432 18.61 -1.13 -16.42
N ASN A 433 19.73 -1.31 -15.71
CA ASN A 433 19.99 -0.61 -14.46
C ASN A 433 20.08 0.87 -14.84
N THR A 434 18.96 1.57 -14.81
CA THR A 434 18.89 2.98 -15.15
C THR A 434 19.38 3.84 -14.00
N VAL A 435 20.11 3.30 -13.01
CA VAL A 435 20.67 4.10 -11.92
C VAL A 435 22.07 3.55 -11.61
N GLY A 436 23.10 4.40 -11.76
CA GLY A 436 24.49 3.95 -11.69
C GLY A 436 25.08 3.83 -10.28
N ASN A 437 24.43 4.41 -9.26
CA ASN A 437 24.75 4.24 -7.84
C ASN A 437 23.56 4.71 -6.99
N THR A 438 23.52 4.37 -5.70
CA THR A 438 22.42 4.80 -4.81
C THR A 438 22.58 6.26 -4.38
N SER A 439 21.45 6.95 -4.20
CA SER A 439 21.35 8.30 -3.62
C SER A 439 22.18 8.46 -2.35
N GLY A 440 22.15 7.46 -1.46
CA GLY A 440 22.91 7.47 -0.23
C GLY A 440 24.42 7.38 -0.42
N ASN A 441 24.88 6.54 -1.36
CA ASN A 441 26.32 6.46 -1.66
C ASN A 441 26.82 7.78 -2.24
N LEU A 442 26.08 8.37 -3.18
CA LEU A 442 26.44 9.62 -3.84
C LEU A 442 26.42 10.82 -2.87
N ALA A 443 25.48 10.86 -1.92
CA ALA A 443 25.51 11.83 -0.81
C ALA A 443 26.77 11.67 0.08
N ASN A 444 27.32 10.45 0.14
CA ASN A 444 28.56 10.11 0.84
C ASN A 444 29.76 9.99 -0.14
N VAL A 445 29.84 10.93 -1.09
CA VAL A 445 30.90 11.10 -2.12
C VAL A 445 31.10 9.94 -3.10
N GLY A 446 30.19 8.97 -3.11
CA GLY A 446 30.16 7.85 -4.06
C GLY A 446 31.46 7.06 -4.10
N LEU A 447 31.96 6.64 -2.93
CA LEU A 447 33.23 5.91 -2.82
C LEU A 447 33.16 4.52 -3.43
N VAL A 448 31.97 3.93 -3.52
CA VAL A 448 31.77 2.55 -3.98
C VAL A 448 30.52 2.47 -4.85
N ALA A 449 30.62 1.71 -5.94
CA ALA A 449 29.50 1.29 -6.77
C ALA A 449 29.65 -0.21 -7.09
N GLN A 450 28.53 -0.90 -7.32
CA GLN A 450 28.53 -2.33 -7.62
C GLN A 450 27.71 -2.60 -8.89
N GLN A 451 28.24 -3.41 -9.79
CA GLN A 451 27.48 -4.00 -10.90
C GLN A 451 27.81 -5.48 -10.97
N GLY A 452 26.81 -6.28 -10.66
CA GLY A 452 26.98 -7.72 -10.49
C GLY A 452 28.05 -8.05 -9.45
N ASP A 453 28.90 -9.02 -9.77
CA ASP A 453 30.01 -9.46 -8.93
C ASP A 453 31.17 -8.47 -8.82
N TRP A 454 31.14 -7.34 -9.55
CA TRP A 454 32.20 -6.34 -9.52
C TRP A 454 31.86 -5.15 -8.63
N ILE A 455 32.82 -4.81 -7.77
CA ILE A 455 32.83 -3.62 -6.93
C ILE A 455 33.86 -2.65 -7.50
N TYR A 456 33.40 -1.45 -7.82
CA TYR A 456 34.22 -0.33 -8.25
C TYR A 456 34.35 0.63 -7.09
N TYR A 457 35.56 0.92 -6.66
CA TYR A 457 35.79 1.66 -5.42
C TYR A 457 36.94 2.65 -5.55
N VAL A 458 36.81 3.74 -4.81
CA VAL A 458 37.83 4.78 -4.65
C VAL A 458 38.72 4.41 -3.47
N SER A 459 40.04 4.47 -3.67
CA SER A 459 41.00 4.33 -2.57
C SER A 459 42.21 5.24 -2.73
N PHE A 460 42.67 5.80 -1.62
CA PHE A 460 43.89 6.61 -1.59
C PHE A 460 45.12 5.72 -1.63
N ASN A 461 46.02 6.00 -2.58
CA ASN A 461 47.27 5.22 -2.75
C ASN A 461 48.51 5.91 -2.16
N GLY A 462 48.34 6.97 -1.36
CA GLY A 462 49.43 7.81 -0.85
C GLY A 462 49.67 9.08 -1.67
N LYS A 463 49.07 9.18 -2.87
CA LYS A 463 49.19 10.34 -3.76
C LYS A 463 47.84 10.81 -4.31
N ASP A 464 47.06 9.89 -4.87
CA ASP A 464 45.81 10.17 -5.60
C ASP A 464 44.67 9.26 -5.10
N TYR A 465 43.41 9.74 -5.23
CA TYR A 465 42.21 8.94 -5.00
C TYR A 465 41.83 8.09 -6.23
N THR A 466 42.51 6.97 -6.38
CA THR A 466 42.39 6.10 -7.57
C THR A 466 41.06 5.35 -7.68
N LEU A 467 40.61 5.10 -8.91
CA LEU A 467 39.49 4.19 -9.20
C LEU A 467 40.02 2.77 -9.36
N ASN A 468 39.48 1.87 -8.56
CA ASN A 468 39.85 0.46 -8.52
C ASN A 468 38.64 -0.42 -8.74
N LYS A 469 38.88 -1.68 -9.09
CA LYS A 469 37.85 -2.72 -9.06
C LYS A 469 38.32 -3.96 -8.35
N MET A 470 37.38 -4.68 -7.77
CA MET A 470 37.57 -6.03 -7.23
C MET A 470 36.27 -6.82 -7.39
N LYS A 471 36.34 -8.14 -7.30
CA LYS A 471 35.14 -8.96 -7.16
C LYS A 471 34.59 -8.88 -5.73
N THR A 472 33.33 -9.25 -5.55
CA THR A 472 32.63 -9.30 -4.25
C THR A 472 33.32 -10.21 -3.22
N ASP A 473 34.00 -11.25 -3.69
CA ASP A 473 34.86 -12.14 -2.89
C ASP A 473 36.24 -11.53 -2.53
N GLY A 474 36.56 -10.34 -3.06
CA GLY A 474 37.83 -9.63 -2.85
C GLY A 474 38.94 -9.98 -3.84
N SER A 475 38.72 -10.93 -4.76
CA SER A 475 39.66 -11.30 -5.80
C SER A 475 39.67 -10.29 -6.97
N GLY A 476 40.60 -10.44 -7.91
CA GLY A 476 40.61 -9.65 -9.14
C GLY A 476 40.86 -8.15 -8.97
N LYS A 477 41.54 -7.75 -7.88
CA LYS A 477 41.89 -6.36 -7.61
C LYS A 477 42.71 -5.75 -8.76
N LYS A 478 42.24 -4.63 -9.31
CA LYS A 478 42.93 -3.90 -10.38
C LYS A 478 42.64 -2.40 -10.27
N THR A 479 43.67 -1.57 -10.37
CA THR A 479 43.51 -0.13 -10.57
C THR A 479 43.12 0.15 -12.02
N LEU A 480 42.02 0.88 -12.22
CA LEU A 480 41.51 1.23 -13.55
C LEU A 480 41.93 2.63 -13.99
N LEU A 481 41.97 3.59 -13.05
CA LEU A 481 42.29 4.97 -13.36
C LEU A 481 43.01 5.65 -12.19
N TYR A 482 44.01 6.46 -12.53
CA TYR A 482 44.71 7.34 -11.60
C TYR A 482 44.21 8.78 -11.75
N GLY A 483 44.11 9.49 -10.64
CA GLY A 483 43.53 10.84 -10.53
C GLY A 483 42.73 10.96 -9.25
N ASN A 484 42.27 12.15 -8.91
CA ASN A 484 41.42 12.38 -7.73
C ASN A 484 39.96 12.01 -8.04
N ILE A 485 39.63 10.72 -8.08
CA ILE A 485 38.33 10.21 -8.53
C ILE A 485 37.31 10.16 -7.37
N PHE A 486 36.10 10.66 -7.61
CA PHE A 486 34.97 10.65 -6.69
C PHE A 486 33.64 10.40 -7.43
N TYR A 487 32.55 10.21 -6.68
CA TYR A 487 31.19 10.05 -7.20
C TYR A 487 31.07 8.95 -8.26
N VAL A 488 31.61 7.77 -7.97
CA VAL A 488 31.64 6.66 -8.91
C VAL A 488 30.22 6.13 -9.14
N SER A 489 29.86 5.91 -10.40
CA SER A 489 28.61 5.26 -10.83
C SER A 489 28.91 4.29 -11.96
N VAL A 490 28.25 3.13 -12.01
CA VAL A 490 28.45 2.11 -13.06
C VAL A 490 27.14 1.78 -13.75
N VAL A 491 27.12 1.88 -15.08
CA VAL A 491 25.96 1.54 -15.92
C VAL A 491 26.44 0.82 -17.17
N GLY A 492 26.09 -0.46 -17.29
CA GLY A 492 26.53 -1.30 -18.40
C GLY A 492 28.06 -1.41 -18.43
N ASP A 493 28.67 -1.18 -19.59
CA ASP A 493 30.13 -1.28 -19.74
C ASP A 493 30.90 -0.04 -19.28
N TRP A 494 30.22 0.98 -18.75
CA TRP A 494 30.81 2.27 -18.41
C TRP A 494 30.77 2.55 -16.91
N ILE A 495 31.90 3.06 -16.42
CA ILE A 495 32.04 3.68 -15.10
C ILE A 495 32.12 5.18 -15.32
N TYR A 496 31.20 5.92 -14.73
CA TYR A 496 31.17 7.37 -14.73
C TYR A 496 31.70 7.89 -13.40
N TYR A 497 32.38 9.02 -13.45
CA TYR A 497 33.00 9.59 -12.27
C TYR A 497 33.20 11.10 -12.42
N SER A 498 33.42 11.73 -11.27
CA SER A 498 33.85 13.10 -11.13
C SER A 498 35.31 13.14 -10.67
N CYS A 499 36.15 13.93 -11.33
CA CYS A 499 37.50 14.22 -10.86
C CYS A 499 37.44 15.44 -9.93
N GLY A 500 37.81 15.25 -8.67
CA GLY A 500 37.98 16.31 -7.68
C GLY A 500 39.24 17.15 -7.88
N TYR A 501 39.31 18.25 -7.13
CA TYR A 501 40.34 19.30 -7.13
C TYR A 501 41.68 18.85 -7.70
N ARG A 502 42.00 19.32 -8.91
CA ARG A 502 43.39 19.55 -9.30
C ARG A 502 43.90 20.78 -8.54
N THR A 503 45.21 20.88 -8.33
CA THR A 503 45.84 22.01 -7.62
C THR A 503 45.56 23.37 -8.27
N ASP A 504 45.12 23.39 -9.53
CA ASP A 504 44.70 24.57 -10.28
C ASP A 504 43.20 24.92 -10.11
N GLY A 505 42.45 24.16 -9.31
CA GLY A 505 41.03 24.34 -9.07
C GLY A 505 40.10 23.80 -10.15
N SER A 506 40.62 23.11 -11.18
CA SER A 506 39.81 22.51 -12.25
C SER A 506 39.20 21.16 -11.85
N GLY A 507 38.00 20.89 -12.36
CA GLY A 507 37.24 19.66 -12.20
C GLY A 507 36.79 19.10 -13.56
N SER A 508 36.48 17.80 -13.60
CA SER A 508 35.95 17.19 -14.83
C SER A 508 35.00 16.04 -14.53
N ILE A 509 34.08 15.79 -15.45
CA ILE A 509 33.26 14.57 -15.48
C ILE A 509 33.81 13.68 -16.57
N GLY A 510 34.05 12.41 -16.25
CA GLY A 510 34.59 11.43 -17.17
C GLY A 510 33.87 10.11 -17.12
N ARG A 511 34.20 9.25 -18.08
CA ARG A 511 33.83 7.84 -18.08
C ARG A 511 34.98 6.97 -18.55
N VAL A 512 35.04 5.75 -18.05
CA VAL A 512 36.00 4.72 -18.46
C VAL A 512 35.28 3.38 -18.54
N LYS A 513 35.70 2.49 -19.43
CA LYS A 513 35.09 1.16 -19.49
C LYS A 513 35.42 0.33 -18.26
N THR A 514 34.56 -0.63 -17.94
CA THR A 514 34.71 -1.54 -16.78
C THR A 514 35.98 -2.42 -16.82
N ASP A 515 36.62 -2.53 -17.98
CA ASP A 515 37.93 -3.19 -18.16
C ASP A 515 39.13 -2.23 -17.95
N GLY A 516 38.89 -0.93 -17.88
CA GLY A 516 39.87 0.16 -17.75
C GLY A 516 40.26 0.84 -19.07
N SER A 517 39.71 0.40 -20.20
CA SER A 517 39.99 0.99 -21.52
C SER A 517 39.07 2.18 -21.81
N GLY A 518 39.38 2.94 -22.86
CA GLY A 518 38.47 3.96 -23.39
C GLY A 518 38.16 5.11 -22.44
N ASN A 519 39.10 5.52 -21.59
CA ASN A 519 38.97 6.69 -20.73
C ASN A 519 38.63 7.95 -21.56
N GLN A 520 37.55 8.63 -21.20
CA GLN A 520 37.01 9.81 -21.89
C GLN A 520 36.63 10.89 -20.88
N THR A 521 37.07 12.12 -21.14
CA THR A 521 36.52 13.32 -20.47
C THR A 521 35.26 13.75 -21.21
N LEU A 522 34.13 13.75 -20.50
CA LEU A 522 32.83 14.18 -21.05
C LEU A 522 32.64 15.69 -20.91
N ARG A 523 33.14 16.25 -19.80
CA ARG A 523 33.13 17.68 -19.54
C ARG A 523 34.35 18.08 -18.74
N SER A 524 34.96 19.20 -19.10
CA SER A 524 36.02 19.86 -18.34
C SER A 524 35.58 21.30 -18.09
N ASP A 525 35.59 21.71 -16.83
CA ASP A 525 35.27 23.09 -16.49
C ASP A 525 36.55 23.84 -16.08
N THR A 526 36.80 24.97 -16.75
CA THR A 526 37.89 25.90 -16.40
C THR A 526 37.33 26.94 -15.42
N GLY A 527 37.71 26.84 -14.15
CA GLY A 527 37.08 27.62 -13.09
C GLY A 527 36.98 26.76 -11.84
N TYR A 528 36.60 27.35 -10.71
CA TYR A 528 36.62 26.70 -9.40
C TYR A 528 35.50 25.65 -9.27
N VAL A 529 35.48 24.65 -10.14
CA VAL A 529 34.32 23.78 -10.32
C VAL A 529 34.44 22.60 -9.39
N ARG A 530 33.65 22.67 -8.32
CA ARG A 530 33.39 21.55 -7.45
C ARG A 530 32.32 20.68 -8.12
N CYS A 531 32.73 19.67 -8.89
CA CYS A 531 31.82 18.66 -9.43
C CYS A 531 31.22 17.81 -8.30
N ARG A 532 30.25 18.40 -7.57
CA ARG A 532 29.49 17.85 -6.46
C ARG A 532 28.07 17.52 -6.93
N GLY A 533 27.35 16.70 -6.17
CA GLY A 533 25.99 16.31 -6.50
C GLY A 533 25.90 15.64 -7.88
N PHE A 534 26.51 14.47 -8.02
CA PHE A 534 26.61 13.73 -9.28
C PHE A 534 25.73 12.49 -9.24
N ASN A 535 24.83 12.31 -10.20
CA ASN A 535 23.93 11.15 -10.31
C ASN A 535 23.82 10.68 -11.76
N VAL A 536 23.94 9.38 -12.01
CA VAL A 536 23.70 8.78 -13.34
C VAL A 536 22.38 8.04 -13.31
N VAL A 537 21.40 8.52 -14.09
CA VAL A 537 20.06 7.92 -14.20
C VAL A 537 19.66 7.76 -15.67
N GLY A 538 19.54 6.50 -16.11
CA GLY A 538 19.28 6.11 -17.48
C GLY A 538 20.41 6.58 -18.38
N ASP A 539 20.05 7.27 -19.46
CA ASP A 539 21.01 7.86 -20.39
C ASP A 539 21.49 9.25 -19.94
N TRP A 540 21.20 9.68 -18.72
CA TRP A 540 21.49 11.03 -18.24
C TRP A 540 22.44 11.06 -17.05
N ILE A 541 23.32 12.05 -17.06
CA ILE A 541 24.18 12.43 -15.94
C ILE A 541 23.67 13.78 -15.44
N TYR A 542 23.24 13.81 -14.18
CA TYR A 542 22.83 15.02 -13.46
C TYR A 542 23.98 15.48 -12.56
N TYR A 543 24.29 16.77 -12.59
CA TYR A 543 25.42 17.32 -11.86
C TYR A 543 25.23 18.78 -11.49
N ILE A 544 25.94 19.23 -10.46
CA ILE A 544 26.04 20.64 -10.10
C ILE A 544 27.21 21.27 -10.87
N SER A 545 26.98 22.44 -11.46
CA SER A 545 28.00 23.22 -12.18
C SER A 545 28.15 24.62 -11.57
N ASP A 546 29.42 25.05 -11.40
CA ASP A 546 29.81 26.38 -10.88
C ASP A 546 30.57 27.16 -11.98
N GLU A 547 29.84 27.87 -12.82
CA GLU A 547 30.43 28.80 -13.79
C GLU A 547 30.53 30.19 -13.15
N ARG A 548 31.71 30.53 -12.61
CA ARG A 548 32.05 31.76 -11.87
C ARG A 548 31.36 33.07 -12.33
N PRO A 549 31.11 34.04 -11.41
CA PRO A 549 30.85 33.91 -9.97
C PRO A 549 29.38 34.24 -9.64
N GLY A 550 28.73 33.42 -8.80
CA GLY A 550 27.50 33.83 -8.11
C GLY A 550 26.32 32.84 -8.10
N TYR A 551 26.33 31.77 -8.92
CA TYR A 551 25.15 30.92 -9.09
C TYR A 551 25.49 29.46 -9.45
N ASP A 552 25.26 28.54 -8.51
CA ASP A 552 25.23 27.09 -8.80
C ASP A 552 24.07 26.76 -9.77
N ARG A 553 24.29 25.77 -10.62
CA ARG A 553 23.29 25.28 -11.57
C ARG A 553 23.15 23.77 -11.47
N ILE A 554 21.93 23.27 -11.53
CA ILE A 554 21.64 21.86 -11.75
C ILE A 554 21.59 21.64 -13.26
N MET A 555 22.51 20.84 -13.75
CA MET A 555 22.67 20.51 -15.16
C MET A 555 22.33 19.03 -15.39
N LYS A 556 21.98 18.69 -16.63
CA LYS A 556 22.03 17.33 -17.14
C LYS A 556 22.76 17.25 -18.47
N MET A 557 23.41 16.11 -18.73
CA MET A 557 23.99 15.77 -20.02
C MET A 557 23.76 14.29 -20.34
N LYS A 558 23.77 13.89 -21.61
CA LYS A 558 23.74 12.47 -21.96
C LYS A 558 25.00 11.76 -21.47
N THR A 559 24.90 10.46 -21.24
CA THR A 559 26.01 9.61 -20.78
C THR A 559 27.16 9.51 -21.78
N ASP A 560 26.96 9.89 -23.03
CA ASP A 560 28.01 10.04 -24.03
C ASP A 560 28.61 11.46 -24.12
N GLY A 561 28.15 12.38 -23.27
CA GLY A 561 28.55 13.78 -23.24
C GLY A 561 27.80 14.66 -24.24
N SER A 562 26.92 14.09 -25.07
CA SER A 562 26.04 14.87 -25.93
C SER A 562 24.92 15.55 -25.13
N GLU A 563 24.21 16.49 -25.78
CA GLU A 563 22.99 17.12 -25.26
C GLU A 563 23.07 17.58 -23.79
N GLN A 564 23.69 18.73 -23.57
CA GLN A 564 23.75 19.35 -22.25
C GLN A 564 22.63 20.39 -22.07
N LYS A 565 21.91 20.33 -20.94
CA LYS A 565 20.81 21.24 -20.61
C LYS A 565 20.90 21.72 -19.15
N GLU A 566 20.66 23.01 -18.94
CA GLU A 566 20.38 23.59 -17.62
C GLU A 566 18.94 23.25 -17.20
N ILE A 567 18.78 22.70 -16.00
CA ILE A 567 17.46 22.38 -15.42
C ILE A 567 17.01 23.48 -14.47
N PHE A 568 17.93 23.93 -13.62
CA PHE A 568 17.64 24.91 -12.60
C PHE A 568 18.88 25.74 -12.27
N LYS A 569 18.70 27.05 -12.15
CA LYS A 569 19.70 27.99 -11.68
C LYS A 569 19.22 28.64 -10.39
N THR A 570 20.02 28.55 -9.34
CA THR A 570 19.69 29.19 -8.06
C THR A 570 20.00 30.69 -8.13
N ALA A 571 19.27 31.49 -7.33
CA ALA A 571 19.55 32.91 -7.10
C ALA A 571 20.57 33.15 -5.98
N TYR A 572 21.02 32.07 -5.31
CA TYR A 572 21.95 32.06 -4.19
C TYR A 572 23.04 31.00 -4.41
N ASP A 573 24.23 31.28 -3.92
CA ASP A 573 25.51 30.69 -4.35
C ASP A 573 25.82 29.22 -3.95
N ASN A 574 24.87 28.34 -3.59
CA ASN A 574 25.27 27.18 -2.76
C ASN A 574 24.40 25.91 -2.77
N ILE A 575 24.32 25.18 -3.89
CA ILE A 575 23.81 23.80 -3.93
C ILE A 575 24.93 22.82 -3.55
N TYR A 576 24.67 21.91 -2.61
CA TYR A 576 25.70 20.96 -2.13
C TYR A 576 25.52 19.54 -2.65
N THR A 577 24.30 19.02 -2.58
CA THR A 577 23.99 17.63 -2.91
C THR A 577 22.73 17.61 -3.75
N ILE A 578 22.68 16.70 -4.72
CA ILE A 578 21.44 16.36 -5.42
C ILE A 578 21.17 14.86 -5.31
N ASN A 579 19.90 14.48 -5.28
CA ASN A 579 19.43 13.10 -5.41
C ASN A 579 18.32 13.06 -6.46
N VAL A 580 18.46 12.17 -7.44
CA VAL A 580 17.49 12.03 -8.53
C VAL A 580 16.63 10.80 -8.26
N VAL A 581 15.32 11.00 -8.09
CA VAL A 581 14.35 9.92 -7.81
C VAL A 581 13.12 10.12 -8.69
N GLY A 582 12.90 9.19 -9.63
CA GLY A 582 11.87 9.33 -10.65
C GLY A 582 12.07 10.60 -11.47
N ASP A 583 11.00 11.38 -11.62
CA ASP A 583 11.03 12.65 -12.36
C ASP A 583 11.51 13.84 -11.53
N TRP A 584 12.02 13.63 -10.31
CA TRP A 584 12.39 14.70 -9.39
C TRP A 584 13.88 14.72 -9.08
N ILE A 585 14.42 15.93 -9.00
CA ILE A 585 15.76 16.22 -8.48
C ILE A 585 15.56 16.95 -7.16
N TYR A 586 15.91 16.27 -6.08
CA TYR A 586 16.01 16.87 -4.76
C TYR A 586 17.37 17.50 -4.61
N PHE A 587 17.47 18.65 -3.97
CA PHE A 587 18.73 19.36 -3.78
C PHE A 587 18.75 20.14 -2.48
N SER A 588 19.93 20.20 -1.84
CA SER A 588 20.16 21.00 -0.64
C SER A 588 20.81 22.35 -1.00
N TYR A 589 20.34 23.44 -0.38
CA TYR A 589 20.86 24.79 -0.60
C TYR A 589 20.81 25.65 0.68
N TYR A 590 21.49 26.80 0.70
CA TYR A 590 21.39 27.77 1.82
C TYR A 590 21.19 29.22 1.34
N THR A 591 20.62 30.05 2.21
CA THR A 591 20.39 31.48 1.94
C THR A 591 21.07 32.35 3.01
N GLY A 592 21.98 33.25 2.62
CA GLY A 592 22.49 34.35 3.46
C GLY A 592 23.74 34.07 4.32
N ASN A 593 24.13 35.08 5.11
CA ASN A 593 25.24 35.05 6.07
C ASN A 593 24.81 34.42 7.40
N TYR A 594 25.74 33.69 8.02
CA TYR A 594 25.71 32.94 9.30
C TYR A 594 24.61 33.33 10.33
N PRO A 595 23.96 32.36 11.02
CA PRO A 595 24.16 30.91 10.99
C PRO A 595 23.30 30.23 9.91
N TYR A 596 23.93 29.35 9.12
CA TYR A 596 23.44 28.82 7.84
C TYR A 596 22.06 28.13 7.91
N TYR A 597 20.98 28.82 7.52
CA TYR A 597 19.70 28.17 7.23
C TYR A 597 19.83 27.36 5.94
N LYS A 598 19.72 26.04 6.08
CA LYS A 598 19.86 25.07 4.98
C LYS A 598 18.52 24.42 4.69
N TYR A 599 18.19 24.34 3.42
CA TYR A 599 16.91 23.87 2.93
C TYR A 599 17.10 22.70 1.98
N ILE A 600 16.08 21.84 1.90
CA ILE A 600 15.92 20.86 0.83
C ILE A 600 14.74 21.30 -0.01
N SER A 601 14.92 21.32 -1.32
CA SER A 601 13.85 21.54 -2.30
C SER A 601 13.94 20.49 -3.41
N LYS A 602 12.92 20.45 -4.26
CA LYS A 602 12.89 19.59 -5.45
C LYS A 602 12.45 20.33 -6.70
N VAL A 603 13.00 19.95 -7.85
CA VAL A 603 12.57 20.39 -9.20
C VAL A 603 12.31 19.18 -10.09
N LYS A 604 11.53 19.34 -11.16
CA LYS A 604 11.38 18.30 -12.19
C LYS A 604 12.64 18.13 -13.04
N THR A 605 12.95 16.91 -13.46
CA THR A 605 14.13 16.57 -14.29
C THR A 605 14.11 17.17 -15.70
N ASP A 606 12.95 17.62 -16.17
CA ASP A 606 12.77 18.33 -17.44
C ASP A 606 12.92 19.87 -17.33
N GLY A 607 12.85 20.40 -16.10
CA GLY A 607 12.86 21.81 -15.76
C GLY A 607 11.50 22.52 -15.86
N SER A 608 10.37 21.80 -15.94
CA SER A 608 9.03 22.41 -16.11
C SER A 608 8.56 23.23 -14.90
N ASP A 609 8.99 22.83 -13.71
CA ASP A 609 8.42 23.30 -12.44
C ASP A 609 9.39 24.24 -11.70
N LYS A 610 8.81 25.21 -10.99
CA LYS A 610 9.55 26.00 -9.99
C LYS A 610 9.97 25.10 -8.81
N PRO A 611 11.08 25.42 -8.11
CA PRO A 611 11.48 24.70 -6.91
C PRO A 611 10.37 24.58 -5.88
N GLN A 612 10.15 23.35 -5.41
CA GLN A 612 9.20 23.04 -4.35
C GLN A 612 9.97 22.79 -3.06
N PHE A 613 9.60 23.52 -2.01
CA PHE A 613 10.16 23.37 -0.67
C PHE A 613 9.85 21.99 -0.09
N VAL A 614 10.81 21.40 0.63
CA VAL A 614 10.65 20.10 1.31
C VAL A 614 10.98 20.20 2.79
N ALA A 615 12.16 20.71 3.15
CA ALA A 615 12.62 20.77 4.54
C ALA A 615 13.52 21.98 4.80
N GLU A 616 13.60 22.39 6.06
CA GLU A 616 14.48 23.45 6.57
C GLU A 616 15.38 22.94 7.71
N ASN A 617 16.35 23.78 8.10
CA ASN A 617 17.36 23.51 9.15
C ASN A 617 18.18 22.24 8.94
N THR A 618 18.41 21.88 7.67
CA THR A 618 19.04 20.63 7.26
C THR A 618 20.58 20.70 7.28
N SER A 619 21.27 19.59 6.98
CA SER A 619 22.70 19.57 6.66
C SER A 619 22.93 19.45 5.14
N TYR A 620 24.18 19.31 4.70
CA TYR A 620 24.46 19.17 3.27
C TYR A 620 24.04 17.81 2.70
N ALA A 621 24.10 16.75 3.52
CA ALA A 621 23.81 15.39 3.09
C ALA A 621 22.39 14.97 3.47
N PHE A 622 21.69 14.41 2.48
CA PHE A 622 20.36 13.82 2.66
C PHE A 622 20.21 12.62 1.74
N ASN A 623 19.28 11.74 2.06
CA ASN A 623 18.93 10.56 1.29
C ASN A 623 17.45 10.63 0.94
N VAL A 624 17.08 10.24 -0.29
CA VAL A 624 15.68 10.11 -0.69
C VAL A 624 15.42 8.64 -0.98
N VAL A 625 14.51 8.01 -0.23
CA VAL A 625 14.15 6.59 -0.38
C VAL A 625 12.63 6.46 -0.32
N GLY A 626 12.04 6.02 -1.44
CA GLY A 626 10.59 6.04 -1.62
C GLY A 626 10.04 7.45 -1.44
N ASP A 627 8.98 7.58 -0.65
CA ASP A 627 8.32 8.86 -0.37
C ASP A 627 8.96 9.63 0.81
N TRP A 628 10.15 9.24 1.27
CA TRP A 628 10.79 9.85 2.43
C TRP A 628 12.12 10.52 2.08
N VAL A 629 12.32 11.71 2.62
CA VAL A 629 13.60 12.41 2.69
C VAL A 629 14.17 12.25 4.08
N TYR A 630 15.31 11.59 4.18
CA TYR A 630 16.10 11.48 5.39
C TYR A 630 17.20 12.52 5.35
N TYR A 631 17.37 13.27 6.44
CA TYR A 631 18.34 14.36 6.51
C TYR A 631 18.78 14.53 7.95
N SER A 632 19.96 15.10 8.15
CA SER A 632 20.30 15.57 9.49
C SER A 632 19.89 17.02 9.68
N SER A 633 19.45 17.35 10.89
CA SER A 633 18.99 18.69 11.27
C SER A 633 19.88 19.24 12.37
N TYR A 634 20.25 20.51 12.31
CA TYR A 634 21.00 21.17 13.38
C TYR A 634 20.04 21.66 14.46
N SER A 635 20.23 21.22 15.70
CA SER A 635 19.59 21.80 16.89
C SER A 635 20.44 22.97 17.37
N SER A 636 19.92 24.19 17.28
CA SER A 636 20.59 25.38 17.85
C SER A 636 20.63 25.35 19.38
N THR A 637 19.70 24.63 20.02
CA THR A 637 19.62 24.52 21.47
C THR A 637 20.70 23.61 22.02
N ASP A 638 20.92 22.47 21.36
CA ASP A 638 21.82 21.43 21.83
C ASP A 638 23.19 21.47 21.11
N GLU A 639 23.32 22.34 20.09
CA GLU A 639 24.47 22.47 19.19
C GLU A 639 24.90 21.15 18.51
N ILE A 640 23.93 20.26 18.27
CA ILE A 640 24.14 18.93 17.65
C ILE A 640 23.35 18.75 16.35
N PHE A 641 23.85 17.89 15.47
CA PHE A 641 23.14 17.37 14.31
C PHE A 641 22.49 16.03 14.65
N THR A 642 21.17 15.99 14.59
CA THR A 642 20.34 14.79 14.81
C THR A 642 19.77 14.29 13.49
N LEU A 643 19.25 13.06 13.46
CA LEU A 643 18.72 12.46 12.22
C LEU A 643 17.20 12.57 12.16
N HIS A 644 16.68 13.05 11.04
CA HIS A 644 15.26 13.26 10.81
C HIS A 644 14.81 12.56 9.52
N LYS A 645 13.51 12.34 9.40
CA LYS A 645 12.86 12.00 8.13
C LYS A 645 11.58 12.79 7.94
N ILE A 646 11.32 13.22 6.73
CA ILE A 646 10.08 13.91 6.32
C ILE A 646 9.53 13.28 5.05
N LYS A 647 8.21 13.19 4.90
CA LYS A 647 7.62 12.80 3.61
C LYS A 647 7.95 13.84 2.54
N THR A 648 8.10 13.39 1.30
CA THR A 648 8.41 14.25 0.13
C THR A 648 7.34 15.28 -0.19
N ASP A 649 6.14 15.14 0.38
CA ASP A 649 5.01 16.09 0.32
C ASP A 649 4.94 17.01 1.56
N GLY A 650 5.81 16.83 2.55
CA GLY A 650 5.85 17.60 3.79
C GLY A 650 4.83 17.19 4.86
N THR A 651 3.99 16.19 4.64
CA THR A 651 2.83 15.87 5.52
C THR A 651 3.18 15.15 6.82
N SER A 652 4.39 14.59 6.93
CA SER A 652 4.80 13.81 8.10
C SER A 652 6.30 13.97 8.35
N HIS A 653 6.66 14.28 9.60
CA HIS A 653 8.04 14.50 10.05
C HIS A 653 8.31 13.72 11.34
N LEU A 654 9.49 13.10 11.44
CA LEU A 654 9.95 12.37 12.62
C LEU A 654 11.43 12.68 12.91
N ASN A 655 11.75 12.93 14.18
CA ASN A 655 13.13 12.86 14.68
C ASN A 655 13.47 11.38 14.97
N VAL A 656 14.38 10.81 14.18
CA VAL A 656 14.71 9.38 14.21
C VAL A 656 15.68 9.05 15.34
N THR A 657 16.65 9.94 15.64
CA THR A 657 17.57 9.75 16.77
C THR A 657 18.08 11.09 17.28
N THR A 658 18.24 11.18 18.60
CA THR A 658 18.85 12.33 19.29
C THR A 658 20.37 12.23 19.39
N ASP A 659 20.99 11.20 18.79
CA ASP A 659 22.43 11.08 18.72
C ASP A 659 23.05 12.25 17.94
N GLN A 660 24.16 12.79 18.45
CA GLN A 660 25.04 13.65 17.68
C GLN A 660 25.67 12.86 16.54
N LEU A 661 25.34 13.19 15.30
CA LEU A 661 25.99 12.64 14.11
C LEU A 661 27.41 13.16 13.98
N ASN A 662 28.26 12.37 13.34
CA ASN A 662 29.58 12.82 12.95
C ASN A 662 29.51 13.68 11.70
N CYS A 663 29.84 14.96 11.82
CA CYS A 663 29.72 15.90 10.72
C CYS A 663 31.06 16.61 10.47
N TYR A 664 31.57 16.53 9.24
CA TYR A 664 32.71 17.34 8.80
C TYR A 664 32.20 18.41 7.83
N GLU A 665 32.46 19.68 8.13
CA GLU A 665 31.91 20.83 7.38
C GLU A 665 30.39 20.71 7.14
N ALA A 666 29.63 20.20 8.13
CA ALA A 666 28.19 19.92 8.02
C ALA A 666 27.76 18.89 6.96
N ASN A 667 28.68 18.03 6.50
CA ASN A 667 28.35 16.76 5.89
C ASN A 667 28.28 15.68 6.98
N CYS A 668 27.06 15.36 7.41
CA CYS A 668 26.79 14.32 8.39
C CYS A 668 26.51 13.01 7.66
N GLY A 669 27.58 12.26 7.33
CA GLY A 669 27.46 11.07 6.49
C GLY A 669 26.61 9.96 7.14
N PHE A 670 25.44 9.69 6.56
CA PHE A 670 24.60 8.52 6.85
C PHE A 670 24.02 7.96 5.55
N ASN A 671 23.57 6.72 5.58
CA ASN A 671 23.01 6.03 4.42
C ASN A 671 21.78 5.21 4.83
N VAL A 672 20.82 5.06 3.91
CA VAL A 672 19.52 4.44 4.17
C VAL A 672 19.31 3.29 3.21
N VAL A 673 19.06 2.09 3.75
CA VAL A 673 18.79 0.87 2.97
C VAL A 673 17.62 0.12 3.61
N GLY A 674 16.53 -0.01 2.85
CA GLY A 674 15.29 -0.57 3.35
C GLY A 674 14.79 0.16 4.60
N ASP A 675 14.46 -0.59 5.64
CA ASP A 675 13.97 -0.05 6.91
C ASP A 675 15.07 0.42 7.87
N PHE A 676 16.33 0.49 7.43
CA PHE A 676 17.46 0.81 8.29
C PHE A 676 18.26 2.03 7.84
N ILE A 677 18.74 2.78 8.83
CA ILE A 677 19.67 3.88 8.66
C ILE A 677 20.99 3.52 9.32
N TYR A 678 22.08 3.76 8.60
CA TYR A 678 23.45 3.50 9.01
C TYR A 678 24.18 4.84 9.13
N TYR A 679 24.71 5.13 10.31
CA TYR A 679 25.31 6.44 10.60
C TYR A 679 26.50 6.29 11.55
N GLY A 680 27.46 7.21 11.43
CA GLY A 680 28.60 7.33 12.33
C GLY A 680 28.42 8.45 13.35
N ASN A 681 29.00 8.28 14.53
CA ASN A 681 29.26 9.34 15.51
C ASN A 681 30.68 9.20 16.07
N ALA A 682 31.05 10.06 17.03
CA ALA A 682 32.37 10.04 17.67
C ALA A 682 32.72 8.71 18.37
N ASN A 683 31.70 7.90 18.71
CA ASN A 683 31.83 6.67 19.49
C ASN A 683 31.76 5.40 18.64
N GLY A 684 31.20 5.46 17.43
CA GLY A 684 31.09 4.28 16.58
C GLY A 684 30.24 4.44 15.32
N LEU A 685 30.10 3.31 14.63
CA LEU A 685 29.16 3.09 13.54
C LEU A 685 27.92 2.40 14.09
N TYR A 686 26.74 2.88 13.73
CA TYR A 686 25.46 2.42 14.25
C TYR A 686 24.50 2.07 13.12
N LYS A 687 23.56 1.18 13.43
CA LYS A 687 22.38 0.84 12.64
C LYS A 687 21.15 1.13 13.49
N ILE A 688 20.13 1.77 12.94
CA ILE A 688 18.85 2.03 13.60
C ILE A 688 17.72 1.83 12.60
N LYS A 689 16.52 1.45 13.04
CA LYS A 689 15.37 1.41 12.15
C LYS A 689 14.91 2.83 11.80
N THR A 690 14.25 2.98 10.66
CA THR A 690 13.75 4.29 10.18
C THR A 690 12.63 4.86 11.06
N ASP A 691 12.06 4.09 11.98
CA ASP A 691 11.13 4.54 13.03
C ASP A 691 11.82 4.97 14.33
N GLY A 692 13.15 4.88 14.40
CA GLY A 692 13.96 5.23 15.57
C GLY A 692 14.18 4.09 16.57
N SER A 693 13.59 2.92 16.36
CA SER A 693 13.78 1.76 17.24
C SER A 693 14.99 0.90 16.87
N GLY A 694 15.36 -0.02 17.78
CA GLY A 694 16.30 -1.10 17.47
C GLY A 694 17.73 -0.64 17.14
N LYS A 695 18.19 0.46 17.75
CA LYS A 695 19.55 0.96 17.60
C LYS A 695 20.58 -0.09 18.03
N LEU A 696 21.55 -0.36 17.17
CA LEU A 696 22.63 -1.33 17.36
C LEU A 696 23.97 -0.68 17.00
N LYS A 697 25.00 -0.87 17.83
CA LYS A 697 26.38 -0.47 17.52
C LYS A 697 27.07 -1.56 16.71
N LEU A 698 27.61 -1.21 15.54
CA LEU A 698 28.30 -2.14 14.63
C LEU A 698 29.83 -2.13 14.82
N ALA A 699 30.41 -0.96 15.08
CA ALA A 699 31.86 -0.82 15.31
C ALA A 699 32.16 0.35 16.24
N SER A 700 33.27 0.29 16.97
CA SER A 700 33.79 1.40 17.78
C SER A 700 34.83 2.21 16.99
N GLY A 701 34.73 3.53 17.04
CA GLY A 701 35.63 4.44 16.33
C GLY A 701 34.93 5.69 15.82
N ASN A 702 35.68 6.54 15.11
CA ASN A 702 35.20 7.82 14.62
C ASN A 702 34.95 7.74 13.11
N PHE A 703 33.74 7.32 12.69
CA PHE A 703 33.47 6.93 11.30
C PHE A 703 32.53 7.89 10.56
N GLY A 704 32.63 7.91 9.23
CA GLY A 704 31.77 8.67 8.32
C GLY A 704 31.87 8.19 6.86
N TYR A 705 31.29 8.95 5.93
CA TYR A 705 31.23 8.64 4.50
C TYR A 705 30.66 7.24 4.21
N ILE A 706 29.47 6.97 4.76
CA ILE A 706 28.85 5.64 4.77
C ILE A 706 28.31 5.30 3.37
N ASN A 707 28.92 4.33 2.71
CA ASN A 707 28.50 3.80 1.41
C ASN A 707 28.06 2.34 1.61
N ILE A 708 27.00 1.90 0.93
CA ILE A 708 26.45 0.55 1.07
C ILE A 708 26.25 -0.06 -0.32
N VAL A 709 26.82 -1.25 -0.52
CA VAL A 709 26.58 -2.09 -1.70
C VAL A 709 26.43 -3.55 -1.27
N GLY A 710 25.38 -4.22 -1.74
CA GLY A 710 25.00 -5.53 -1.26
C GLY A 710 24.87 -5.57 0.27
N ASN A 711 25.51 -6.55 0.89
CA ASN A 711 25.52 -6.74 2.35
C ASN A 711 26.70 -6.06 3.06
N TRP A 712 27.40 -5.15 2.40
CA TRP A 712 28.59 -4.51 2.94
C TRP A 712 28.42 -3.00 3.09
N ILE A 713 28.82 -2.50 4.24
CA ILE A 713 28.96 -1.08 4.55
C ILE A 713 30.43 -0.72 4.40
N TYR A 714 30.71 0.22 3.53
CA TYR A 714 32.02 0.83 3.30
C TYR A 714 32.06 2.20 3.96
N TYR A 715 33.12 2.49 4.70
CA TYR A 715 33.22 3.72 5.48
C TYR A 715 34.66 4.16 5.68
N LEU A 716 34.84 5.44 6.00
CA LEU A 716 36.13 6.04 6.33
C LEU A 716 36.21 6.31 7.84
N ASN A 717 37.42 6.30 8.37
CA ASN A 717 37.71 6.76 9.73
C ASN A 717 38.20 8.20 9.69
N TYR A 718 37.55 9.14 10.36
CA TYR A 718 37.95 10.55 10.33
C TYR A 718 39.33 10.83 10.93
N LYS A 719 39.85 9.95 11.81
CA LYS A 719 41.24 10.08 12.31
C LYS A 719 42.28 9.63 11.27
N ASN A 720 41.86 8.89 10.25
CA ASN A 720 42.72 8.37 9.18
C ASN A 720 41.87 8.23 7.91
N ALA A 721 41.48 9.38 7.34
CA ALA A 721 40.47 9.49 6.27
C ALA A 721 40.90 8.83 4.95
N ASP A 722 42.13 8.35 4.88
CA ASP A 722 42.75 7.74 3.71
C ASP A 722 42.53 6.23 3.61
N VAL A 723 41.93 5.61 4.63
CA VAL A 723 41.72 4.16 4.68
C VAL A 723 40.24 3.81 4.58
N LEU A 724 39.89 3.07 3.52
CA LEU A 724 38.57 2.47 3.33
C LEU A 724 38.45 1.18 4.14
N TYR A 725 37.43 1.12 4.99
CA TYR A 725 37.05 -0.07 5.74
C TYR A 725 35.74 -0.63 5.19
N LYS A 726 35.52 -1.93 5.37
CA LYS A 726 34.21 -2.54 5.17
C LYS A 726 33.80 -3.43 6.34
N ILE A 727 32.51 -3.45 6.62
CA ILE A 727 31.87 -4.31 7.62
C ILE A 727 30.55 -4.81 7.03
N LYS A 728 30.13 -6.01 7.38
CA LYS A 728 28.82 -6.50 6.95
C LYS A 728 27.69 -5.73 7.65
N ILE A 729 26.52 -5.68 7.03
CA ILE A 729 25.32 -5.04 7.57
C ILE A 729 24.81 -5.63 8.90
N ASP A 730 25.31 -6.80 9.28
CA ASP A 730 25.08 -7.49 10.57
C ASP A 730 26.13 -7.15 11.63
N GLY A 731 27.17 -6.37 11.29
CA GLY A 731 28.26 -5.98 12.18
C GLY A 731 29.47 -6.93 12.19
N THR A 732 29.47 -7.98 11.37
CA THR A 732 30.61 -8.92 11.29
C THR A 732 31.62 -8.53 10.21
N GLY A 733 32.85 -9.05 10.32
CA GLY A 733 33.85 -8.95 9.25
C GLY A 733 34.40 -7.54 9.02
N ASN A 734 34.62 -6.76 10.07
CA ASN A 734 35.28 -5.45 9.98
C ASN A 734 36.73 -5.61 9.48
N ILE A 735 36.97 -5.27 8.22
CA ILE A 735 38.25 -5.44 7.54
C ILE A 735 38.63 -4.19 6.74
N LYS A 736 39.94 -3.93 6.66
CA LYS A 736 40.52 -2.93 5.75
C LYS A 736 40.41 -3.45 4.31
N VAL A 737 39.95 -2.61 3.38
CA VAL A 737 39.70 -2.95 1.97
C VAL A 737 40.99 -3.03 1.15
#